data_AF-A0A7G9S1M4-F1
#
_entry.id   AF-A0A7G9S1M4-F1
#
_cell.length_a   1.000
_cell.length_b   1.000
_cell.length_c   1.000
_cell.angle_alpha   90.00
_cell.angle_beta   90.00
_cell.angle_gamma   90.00
#
_symmetry.space_group_name_H-M   'P 1'
#
loop_
_entity.id
_entity.type
_entity.pdbx_description
1 polymer ?
#
loop_
_entity_poly.entity_id
_entity_poly.type
_entity_poly.pdbx_seq_one_letter_code
_entity_poly.pdbx_strand_id
1 'polypeptide(L)'
;MIRKITNHSINEEYQSDLDKEIINAYSNIENIPINDPINIETKLFSFIKKVNNLDGNINALEQLSTDISKFSLELDGINRIFTVRNNENKLVFPLGNIMKYVLESDLEKFTRMGEKEIGIILLSLSIFRDTEKYKENVAELNKLLKSCNIVLFDYISEADRDENFVKNLVDNGLIVISAKSKNKIYIRTTKSKDYFDGGDHYVQSETNIKGEEIAWFVIKEINNYEFKSGNDIIKERNPKQILRLLDFVIGDLHYNVFAKDAFYFCNQELFITNDFTFRDEVIIFDKKSHRMNSSDVVYKLIENYRLQFFYDNLSSFNNVTLGFIAELILKCGICTDDLLDLTNENDTVGLQERILTNYIDSGEISLINLVDFLTIWLADLEYTAEKNNFKSKHVKDLKGFYPIQFSDNFYSVVTFAYIENFDFLSLQRQRDVFSIEKSDTPINYNDNRLGFLDRDGNIYNDNGESKDITYSYYLEIGDEKIVNEDIDQLGKLFRKISIESACYVPLGIFLSLNKVGIDQILKIMDLQKSGLCFDFDTTICESIYFFRLVNHLVYYEIYDQESVEAFVKLISVCHDIIDFNVILSKHIKNLDKNCLLLTKDHLGNDSTAQMAIKDYCTKPNQRNNLIGFSQTISLKKENNSYNFNSKDSKINRIEIVFDLTQSGKSTLETLNHYMVDEISDGFRPRIICEDNYVLVTDICCLNECPLIIEVFAGSVDSKEKIETFMNGFSISNWEVNYLTMISKIVDDNFVNLWKTAYPKVTSMYGDIGHDNRNGLLKIGNFPVIREYNQPKMNIYANDEMNSNQIFNILIKKKELQY
;
A
#
# COMPACT_ATOMS: atom_id res chain seq x y z
N MET A 1 -9.41 25.90 0.13
CA MET A 1 -10.88 25.86 -0.02
C MET A 1 -11.26 25.37 -1.41
N ILE A 2 -10.92 26.09 -2.48
CA ILE A 2 -11.18 25.70 -3.88
C ILE A 2 -10.65 24.28 -4.24
N ARG A 3 -9.42 23.93 -3.82
CA ARG A 3 -8.87 22.56 -3.97
C ARG A 3 -9.62 21.44 -3.22
N LYS A 4 -10.50 21.75 -2.27
CA LYS A 4 -11.33 20.75 -1.56
C LYS A 4 -12.65 20.45 -2.29
N ILE A 5 -13.02 21.24 -3.30
CA ILE A 5 -14.35 21.24 -3.94
C ILE A 5 -14.45 20.22 -5.10
N THR A 6 -13.32 19.72 -5.60
CA THR A 6 -13.23 19.01 -6.89
C THR A 6 -13.40 17.49 -6.84
N ASN A 7 -13.39 16.83 -5.68
CA ASN A 7 -13.10 15.38 -5.64
C ASN A 7 -14.25 14.42 -5.26
N HIS A 8 -15.49 14.85 -5.03
CA HIS A 8 -16.54 13.93 -4.54
C HIS A 8 -17.83 13.96 -5.36
N SER A 9 -18.34 12.76 -5.68
CA SER A 9 -19.75 12.51 -6.00
C SER A 9 -20.58 12.80 -4.73
N ILE A 10 -21.12 14.01 -4.66
CA ILE A 10 -21.76 14.55 -3.46
C ILE A 10 -23.27 14.27 -3.51
N ASN A 11 -23.80 13.77 -2.39
CA ASN A 11 -25.23 13.57 -2.14
C ASN A 11 -25.95 14.94 -2.07
N GLU A 12 -27.24 15.03 -2.48
CA GLU A 12 -27.95 16.32 -2.65
C GLU A 12 -27.93 17.24 -1.40
N GLU A 13 -27.93 16.66 -0.20
CA GLU A 13 -27.93 17.42 1.07
C GLU A 13 -26.59 18.15 1.32
N TYR A 14 -25.47 17.53 0.95
CA TYR A 14 -24.13 18.12 1.01
C TYR A 14 -23.91 19.16 -0.11
N GLN A 15 -24.71 19.14 -1.17
CA GLN A 15 -24.64 20.07 -2.29
C GLN A 15 -25.04 21.49 -1.84
N SER A 16 -26.14 21.62 -1.10
CA SER A 16 -26.68 22.90 -0.63
C SER A 16 -25.73 23.63 0.33
N ASP A 17 -25.09 22.89 1.23
CA ASP A 17 -24.14 23.49 2.19
C ASP A 17 -22.86 23.97 1.52
N LEU A 18 -22.37 23.21 0.53
CA LEU A 18 -21.22 23.62 -0.27
C LEU A 18 -21.50 24.86 -1.12
N ASP A 19 -22.68 24.95 -1.75
CA ASP A 19 -23.05 26.12 -2.55
C ASP A 19 -23.14 27.39 -1.69
N LYS A 20 -23.66 27.29 -0.45
CA LYS A 20 -23.63 28.40 0.52
C LYS A 20 -22.21 28.81 0.90
N GLU A 21 -21.31 27.85 1.12
CA GLU A 21 -19.90 28.15 1.39
C GLU A 21 -19.23 28.87 0.22
N ILE A 22 -19.53 28.47 -1.03
CA ILE A 22 -19.01 29.12 -2.25
C ILE A 22 -19.53 30.56 -2.34
N ILE A 23 -20.83 30.79 -2.13
CA ILE A 23 -21.43 32.13 -2.13
C ILE A 23 -20.77 33.03 -1.07
N ASN A 24 -20.62 32.53 0.16
CA ASN A 24 -19.99 33.27 1.25
C ASN A 24 -18.52 33.57 0.96
N ALA A 25 -17.75 32.59 0.48
CA ALA A 25 -16.36 32.79 0.09
C ALA A 25 -16.22 33.82 -1.03
N TYR A 26 -17.13 33.80 -2.01
CA TYR A 26 -17.13 34.77 -3.09
C TYR A 26 -17.44 36.19 -2.62
N SER A 27 -18.42 36.37 -1.73
CA SER A 27 -18.71 37.68 -1.14
C SER A 27 -17.50 38.27 -0.40
N ASN A 28 -16.65 37.42 0.18
CA ASN A 28 -15.39 37.85 0.77
C ASN A 28 -14.36 38.25 -0.31
N ILE A 29 -14.26 37.51 -1.42
CA ILE A 29 -13.35 37.79 -2.54
C ILE A 29 -13.66 39.13 -3.22
N GLU A 30 -14.93 39.48 -3.43
CA GLU A 30 -15.32 40.78 -4.01
C GLU A 30 -14.76 41.97 -3.22
N ASN A 31 -14.63 41.80 -1.90
CA ASN A 31 -14.19 42.81 -0.96
C ASN A 31 -12.67 42.84 -0.74
N ILE A 32 -11.90 41.92 -1.34
CA ILE A 32 -10.44 41.93 -1.24
C ILE A 32 -9.86 43.02 -2.17
N PRO A 33 -9.05 43.97 -1.65
CA PRO A 33 -8.30 44.90 -2.47
C PRO A 33 -7.15 44.15 -3.17
N ILE A 34 -7.24 43.99 -4.49
CA ILE A 34 -6.17 43.39 -5.30
C ILE A 34 -5.28 44.52 -5.80
N ASN A 35 -4.18 44.78 -5.09
CA ASN A 35 -3.11 45.65 -5.57
C ASN A 35 -2.09 44.76 -6.30
N ASP A 36 -2.01 44.91 -7.63
CA ASP A 36 -1.11 44.23 -8.57
C ASP A 36 -1.01 42.68 -8.44
N PRO A 37 -1.65 41.90 -9.34
CA PRO A 37 -1.69 40.45 -9.20
C PRO A 37 -0.32 39.78 -9.50
N ILE A 38 0.35 39.27 -8.46
CA ILE A 38 1.72 38.71 -8.51
C ILE A 38 1.71 37.22 -8.91
N ASN A 39 0.71 36.44 -8.50
CA ASN A 39 0.65 34.99 -8.70
C ASN A 39 -0.61 34.54 -9.47
N ILE A 40 -0.67 33.27 -9.91
CA ILE A 40 -1.77 32.78 -10.77
C ILE A 40 -3.14 32.86 -10.09
N GLU A 41 -3.20 32.67 -8.77
CA GLU A 41 -4.42 32.71 -7.97
C GLU A 41 -4.98 34.13 -7.86
N THR A 42 -4.13 35.14 -7.61
CA THR A 42 -4.54 36.56 -7.58
C THR A 42 -4.92 37.07 -8.98
N LYS A 43 -4.28 36.56 -10.04
CA LYS A 43 -4.68 36.83 -11.43
C LYS A 43 -6.06 36.23 -11.74
N LEU A 44 -6.32 35.00 -11.29
CA LEU A 44 -7.61 34.33 -11.44
C LEU A 44 -8.72 35.08 -10.69
N PHE A 45 -8.47 35.54 -9.45
CA PHE A 45 -9.43 36.35 -8.70
C PHE A 45 -9.70 37.71 -9.34
N SER A 46 -8.66 38.37 -9.87
CA SER A 46 -8.82 39.62 -10.63
C SER A 46 -9.65 39.39 -11.89
N PHE A 47 -9.38 38.31 -12.63
CA PHE A 47 -10.14 37.91 -13.81
C PHE A 47 -11.62 37.68 -13.47
N ILE A 48 -11.90 36.87 -12.45
CA ILE A 48 -13.25 36.59 -11.95
C ILE A 48 -14.00 37.88 -11.58
N LYS A 49 -13.34 38.82 -10.88
CA LYS A 49 -13.93 40.11 -10.50
C LYS A 49 -14.24 40.98 -11.72
N LYS A 50 -13.40 40.96 -12.76
CA LYS A 50 -13.68 41.68 -14.02
C LYS A 50 -14.88 41.08 -14.75
N VAL A 51 -15.04 39.76 -14.74
CA VAL A 51 -16.19 39.06 -15.35
C VAL A 51 -17.52 39.53 -14.75
N ASN A 52 -17.57 39.71 -13.42
CA ASN A 52 -18.80 40.14 -12.73
C ASN A 52 -19.14 41.63 -12.90
N ASN A 53 -18.20 42.45 -13.37
CA ASN A 53 -18.41 43.89 -13.62
C ASN A 53 -18.62 44.22 -15.11
N LEU A 54 -18.88 43.22 -15.96
CA LEU A 54 -19.11 43.41 -17.39
C LEU A 54 -20.53 43.93 -17.69
N ASP A 55 -20.66 45.24 -17.86
CA ASP A 55 -21.86 45.88 -18.42
C ASP A 55 -21.85 45.88 -19.97
N GLY A 56 -21.61 44.72 -20.60
CA GLY A 56 -21.81 44.54 -22.05
C GLY A 56 -20.85 45.29 -22.99
N ASN A 57 -19.68 45.73 -22.52
CA ASN A 57 -18.68 46.44 -23.33
C ASN A 57 -17.83 45.47 -24.19
N ILE A 58 -17.89 45.59 -25.52
CA ILE A 58 -17.23 44.70 -26.50
C ILE A 58 -15.69 44.71 -26.37
N ASN A 59 -15.06 45.86 -26.09
CA ASN A 59 -13.60 45.92 -25.93
C ASN A 59 -13.11 45.19 -24.66
N ALA A 60 -13.97 45.11 -23.63
CA ALA A 60 -13.69 44.33 -22.44
C ALA A 60 -13.80 42.81 -22.72
N LEU A 61 -14.66 42.39 -23.65
CA LEU A 61 -14.80 40.99 -24.07
C LEU A 61 -13.54 40.48 -24.80
N GLU A 62 -12.92 41.26 -25.68
CA GLU A 62 -11.67 40.86 -26.36
C GLU A 62 -10.49 40.68 -25.39
N GLN A 63 -10.35 41.60 -24.44
CA GLN A 63 -9.30 41.54 -23.43
C GLN A 63 -9.51 40.33 -22.50
N LEU A 64 -10.75 40.05 -22.11
CA LEU A 64 -11.11 38.90 -21.29
C LEU A 64 -11.02 37.57 -22.04
N SER A 65 -11.29 37.56 -23.35
CA SER A 65 -11.07 36.41 -24.24
C SER A 65 -9.62 35.95 -24.20
N THR A 66 -8.68 36.91 -24.27
CA THR A 66 -7.23 36.63 -24.20
C THR A 66 -6.80 36.09 -22.83
N ASP A 67 -7.49 36.48 -21.75
CA ASP A 67 -7.21 35.98 -20.41
C ASP A 67 -7.85 34.60 -20.16
N ILE A 68 -9.02 34.29 -20.73
CA ILE A 68 -9.61 32.94 -20.71
C ILE A 68 -8.66 31.93 -21.32
N SER A 69 -8.07 32.23 -22.48
CA SER A 69 -7.12 31.34 -23.14
C SER A 69 -5.84 31.10 -22.33
N LYS A 70 -5.55 31.90 -21.29
CA LYS A 70 -4.41 31.71 -20.38
C LYS A 70 -4.75 30.91 -19.13
N PHE A 71 -6.03 30.84 -18.74
CA PHE A 71 -6.48 30.21 -17.50
C PHE A 71 -7.45 29.05 -17.75
N SER A 72 -7.64 28.61 -18.99
CA SER A 72 -8.74 27.73 -19.36
C SER A 72 -8.70 26.38 -18.64
N LEU A 73 -7.51 25.82 -18.40
CA LEU A 73 -7.32 24.59 -17.63
C LEU A 73 -7.56 24.81 -16.12
N GLU A 74 -7.05 25.90 -15.55
CA GLU A 74 -7.29 26.26 -14.14
C GLU A 74 -8.78 26.55 -13.88
N LEU A 75 -9.46 27.17 -14.84
CA LEU A 75 -10.89 27.45 -14.81
C LEU A 75 -11.71 26.14 -14.89
N ASP A 76 -11.34 25.16 -15.74
CA ASP A 76 -12.03 23.86 -15.74
C ASP A 76 -11.85 23.13 -14.41
N GLY A 77 -10.67 23.24 -13.78
CA GLY A 77 -10.41 22.74 -12.43
C GLY A 77 -11.31 23.34 -11.34
N ILE A 78 -12.02 24.44 -11.61
CA ILE A 78 -12.97 25.06 -10.68
C ILE A 78 -14.38 25.16 -11.26
N ASN A 79 -14.68 24.36 -12.29
CA ASN A 79 -15.90 24.46 -13.09
C ASN A 79 -17.22 24.51 -12.30
N ARG A 80 -17.28 23.86 -11.13
CA ARG A 80 -18.45 23.84 -10.23
C ARG A 80 -18.88 25.24 -9.80
N ILE A 81 -17.94 26.18 -9.71
CA ILE A 81 -18.23 27.56 -9.33
C ILE A 81 -19.16 28.23 -10.36
N PHE A 82 -19.08 27.85 -11.64
CA PHE A 82 -19.85 28.49 -12.72
C PHE A 82 -21.31 28.05 -12.80
N THR A 83 -21.73 27.07 -11.99
CA THR A 83 -23.12 26.62 -11.91
C THR A 83 -23.83 27.12 -10.65
N VAL A 84 -23.11 27.73 -9.69
CA VAL A 84 -23.68 28.21 -8.41
C VAL A 84 -24.55 29.45 -8.62
N ARG A 85 -25.71 29.46 -7.96
CA ARG A 85 -26.68 30.55 -8.02
C ARG A 85 -26.87 31.20 -6.65
N ASN A 86 -27.04 32.52 -6.65
CA ASN A 86 -27.39 33.25 -5.45
C ASN A 86 -28.87 33.07 -5.10
N ASN A 87 -29.29 33.66 -3.97
CA ASN A 87 -30.68 33.63 -3.50
C ASN A 87 -31.69 34.30 -4.47
N GLU A 88 -31.21 35.09 -5.44
CA GLU A 88 -32.01 35.69 -6.52
C GLU A 88 -32.07 34.81 -7.79
N ASN A 89 -31.58 33.57 -7.72
CA ASN A 89 -31.47 32.63 -8.84
C ASN A 89 -30.56 33.11 -10.00
N LYS A 90 -29.72 34.13 -9.76
CA LYS A 90 -28.69 34.58 -10.69
C LYS A 90 -27.42 33.78 -10.48
N LEU A 91 -26.70 33.50 -11.57
CA LEU A 91 -25.38 32.88 -11.46
C LEU A 91 -24.46 33.84 -10.73
N VAL A 92 -23.71 33.30 -9.76
CA VAL A 92 -22.67 34.06 -9.06
C VAL A 92 -21.51 34.40 -10.02
N PHE A 93 -21.37 33.63 -11.10
CA PHE A 93 -20.31 33.77 -12.11
C PHE A 93 -20.86 33.57 -13.55
N PRO A 94 -21.16 34.65 -14.29
CA PRO A 94 -21.78 34.58 -15.62
C PRO A 94 -20.73 34.49 -16.75
N LEU A 95 -19.91 33.43 -16.78
CA LEU A 95 -18.89 33.24 -17.84
C LEU A 95 -19.47 32.83 -19.21
N GLY A 96 -20.73 32.37 -19.28
CA GLY A 96 -21.28 31.75 -20.48
C GLY A 96 -21.24 32.61 -21.74
N ASN A 97 -21.50 33.92 -21.63
CA ASN A 97 -21.49 34.82 -22.80
C ASN A 97 -20.07 35.07 -23.32
N ILE A 98 -19.08 35.13 -22.42
CA ILE A 98 -17.67 35.31 -22.80
C ILE A 98 -17.16 34.03 -23.46
N MET A 99 -17.50 32.86 -22.90
CA MET A 99 -17.12 31.57 -23.48
C MET A 99 -17.73 31.35 -24.87
N LYS A 100 -18.95 31.83 -25.13
CA LYS A 100 -19.55 31.81 -26.47
C LYS A 100 -18.70 32.60 -27.47
N TYR A 101 -18.36 33.84 -27.12
CA TYR A 101 -17.52 34.69 -27.96
C TYR A 101 -16.13 34.07 -28.23
N VAL A 102 -15.52 33.50 -27.19
CA VAL A 102 -14.24 32.79 -27.29
C VAL A 102 -14.37 31.61 -28.26
N LEU A 103 -15.36 30.74 -28.10
CA LEU A 103 -15.54 29.58 -28.98
C LEU A 103 -15.78 29.96 -30.44
N GLU A 104 -16.65 30.94 -30.71
CA GLU A 104 -16.95 31.38 -32.07
C GLU A 104 -15.71 31.98 -32.75
N SER A 105 -14.95 32.80 -32.02
CA SER A 105 -13.76 33.47 -32.56
C SER A 105 -12.52 32.56 -32.64
N ASP A 106 -12.39 31.56 -31.78
CA ASP A 106 -11.25 30.64 -31.76
C ASP A 106 -11.45 29.43 -32.69
N LEU A 107 -12.68 28.94 -32.92
CA LEU A 107 -12.94 27.86 -33.89
C LEU A 107 -12.57 28.26 -35.33
N GLU A 108 -12.63 29.54 -35.68
CA GLU A 108 -12.15 30.07 -36.97
C GLU A 108 -10.61 30.12 -37.06
N LYS A 109 -9.93 30.17 -35.91
CA LYS A 109 -8.47 30.36 -35.77
C LYS A 109 -7.71 29.10 -35.36
N PHE A 110 -8.39 28.01 -35.01
CA PHE A 110 -7.76 26.72 -34.71
C PHE A 110 -7.04 26.16 -35.94
N THR A 111 -5.77 26.52 -36.08
CA THR A 111 -4.82 25.90 -37.02
C THR A 111 -4.18 24.65 -36.42
N ARG A 112 -4.27 24.45 -35.10
CA ARG A 112 -3.83 23.28 -34.34
C ARG A 112 -4.57 23.21 -33.01
N MET A 113 -4.81 22.00 -32.48
CA MET A 113 -5.33 21.82 -31.11
C MET A 113 -4.19 21.67 -30.09
N GLY A 114 -3.81 22.77 -29.43
CA GLY A 114 -2.91 22.78 -28.28
C GLY A 114 -3.67 22.87 -26.95
N GLU A 115 -2.94 22.98 -25.85
CA GLU A 115 -3.48 22.99 -24.49
C GLU A 115 -4.55 24.07 -24.27
N LYS A 116 -4.36 25.24 -24.89
CA LYS A 116 -5.27 26.39 -24.75
C LYS A 116 -6.61 26.10 -25.39
N GLU A 117 -6.57 25.64 -26.63
CA GLU A 117 -7.73 25.31 -27.46
C GLU A 117 -8.56 24.20 -26.78
N ILE A 118 -7.89 23.22 -26.20
CA ILE A 118 -8.56 22.12 -25.50
C ILE A 118 -9.15 22.58 -24.17
N GLY A 119 -8.42 23.38 -23.37
CA GLY A 119 -8.96 23.93 -22.13
C GLY A 119 -10.19 24.79 -22.37
N ILE A 120 -10.24 25.54 -23.48
CA ILE A 120 -11.42 26.33 -23.88
C ILE A 120 -12.62 25.43 -24.19
N ILE A 121 -12.40 24.33 -24.91
CA ILE A 121 -13.43 23.34 -25.20
C ILE A 121 -13.95 22.72 -23.90
N LEU A 122 -13.07 22.20 -23.03
CA LEU A 122 -13.42 21.57 -21.75
C LEU A 122 -14.19 22.51 -20.81
N LEU A 123 -13.71 23.76 -20.69
CA LEU A 123 -14.34 24.78 -19.87
C LEU A 123 -15.73 25.17 -20.40
N SER A 124 -15.87 25.31 -21.72
CA SER A 124 -17.15 25.62 -22.35
C SER A 124 -18.17 24.51 -22.11
N LEU A 125 -17.75 23.27 -22.30
CA LEU A 125 -18.55 22.07 -22.03
C LEU A 125 -19.02 22.00 -20.58
N SER A 126 -18.15 22.35 -19.63
CA SER A 126 -18.49 22.45 -18.22
C SER A 126 -19.57 23.50 -17.93
N ILE A 127 -19.43 24.70 -18.53
CA ILE A 127 -20.34 25.84 -18.30
C ILE A 127 -21.70 25.63 -18.97
N PHE A 128 -21.72 25.04 -20.16
CA PHE A 128 -22.95 24.86 -20.94
C PHE A 128 -23.70 23.55 -20.65
N ARG A 129 -23.25 22.77 -19.64
CA ARG A 129 -23.91 21.54 -19.18
C ARG A 129 -25.33 21.77 -18.61
N ASP A 130 -25.63 22.96 -18.10
CA ASP A 130 -26.98 23.37 -17.66
C ASP A 130 -27.86 23.70 -18.89
N THR A 131 -28.40 22.64 -19.50
CA THR A 131 -29.10 22.66 -20.79
C THR A 131 -30.38 23.48 -20.83
N GLU A 132 -31.00 23.81 -19.70
CA GLU A 132 -32.22 24.64 -19.69
C GLU A 132 -31.93 26.13 -19.90
N LYS A 133 -30.84 26.65 -19.33
CA LYS A 133 -30.53 28.09 -19.39
C LYS A 133 -29.78 28.51 -20.65
N TYR A 134 -28.91 27.65 -21.17
CA TYR A 134 -28.12 27.93 -22.38
C TYR A 134 -28.64 27.18 -23.61
N LYS A 135 -29.90 26.74 -23.60
CA LYS A 135 -30.49 25.85 -24.61
C LYS A 135 -30.26 26.30 -26.07
N GLU A 136 -30.41 27.59 -26.35
CA GLU A 136 -30.19 28.16 -27.68
C GLU A 136 -28.70 28.20 -28.05
N ASN A 137 -27.83 28.64 -27.11
CA ASN A 137 -26.38 28.67 -27.30
C ASN A 137 -25.80 27.26 -27.51
N VAL A 138 -26.32 26.27 -26.78
CA VAL A 138 -25.96 24.85 -26.93
C VAL A 138 -26.44 24.31 -28.28
N ALA A 139 -27.62 24.70 -28.76
CA ALA A 139 -28.11 24.29 -30.06
C ALA A 139 -27.27 24.86 -31.22
N GLU A 140 -26.88 26.13 -31.15
CA GLU A 140 -25.98 26.77 -32.12
C GLU A 140 -24.59 26.15 -32.10
N LEU A 141 -24.01 25.95 -30.92
CA LEU A 141 -22.72 25.30 -30.75
C LEU A 141 -22.76 23.86 -31.31
N ASN A 142 -23.77 23.07 -30.96
CA ASN A 142 -23.93 21.71 -31.48
C ASN A 142 -24.05 21.66 -33.02
N LYS A 143 -24.67 22.68 -33.63
CA LYS A 143 -24.74 22.79 -35.09
C LYS A 143 -23.35 23.04 -35.69
N LEU A 144 -22.58 23.96 -35.09
CA LEU A 144 -21.22 24.29 -35.51
C LEU A 144 -20.27 23.10 -35.36
N LEU A 145 -20.34 22.40 -34.23
CA LEU A 145 -19.52 21.22 -33.95
C LEU A 145 -19.82 20.07 -34.93
N LYS A 146 -21.09 19.85 -35.27
CA LYS A 146 -21.50 18.88 -36.29
C LYS A 146 -20.96 19.23 -37.67
N SER A 147 -20.97 20.50 -38.07
CA SER A 147 -20.38 20.91 -39.36
C SER A 147 -18.86 20.70 -39.42
N CYS A 148 -18.18 20.77 -38.28
CA CYS A 148 -16.74 20.55 -38.15
C CYS A 148 -16.35 19.09 -37.84
N ASN A 149 -17.33 18.18 -37.73
CA ASN A 149 -17.14 16.79 -37.29
C ASN A 149 -16.38 16.68 -35.95
N ILE A 150 -16.62 17.58 -35.00
CA ILE A 150 -15.98 17.53 -33.67
C ILE A 150 -16.80 16.59 -32.78
N VAL A 151 -16.51 15.29 -32.89
CA VAL A 151 -17.23 14.20 -32.22
C VAL A 151 -16.90 14.12 -30.73
N LEU A 152 -15.77 14.67 -30.27
CA LEU A 152 -15.38 14.71 -28.85
C LEU A 152 -16.52 15.19 -27.93
N PHE A 153 -17.32 16.17 -28.36
CA PHE A 153 -18.44 16.73 -27.58
C PHE A 153 -19.51 15.69 -27.24
N ASP A 154 -19.69 14.68 -28.08
CA ASP A 154 -20.64 13.61 -27.82
C ASP A 154 -20.16 12.69 -26.68
N TYR A 155 -18.86 12.61 -26.41
CA TYR A 155 -18.28 11.62 -25.47
C TYR A 155 -17.82 12.25 -24.16
N ILE A 156 -17.31 13.48 -24.20
CA ILE A 156 -16.64 14.16 -23.08
C ILE A 156 -17.48 14.32 -21.81
N SER A 157 -18.82 14.32 -21.91
CA SER A 157 -19.71 14.36 -20.75
C SER A 157 -19.56 13.14 -19.84
N GLU A 158 -19.04 12.03 -20.39
CA GLU A 158 -18.78 10.77 -19.67
C GLU A 158 -17.30 10.60 -19.31
N ALA A 159 -16.43 11.55 -19.68
CA ALA A 159 -15.02 11.50 -19.34
C ALA A 159 -14.81 11.78 -17.84
N ASP A 160 -13.92 11.01 -17.22
CA ASP A 160 -13.37 11.36 -15.91
C ASP A 160 -12.24 12.37 -16.10
N ARG A 161 -12.48 13.62 -15.71
CA ARG A 161 -11.59 14.77 -15.99
C ARG A 161 -10.66 15.07 -14.82
N ASP A 162 -9.97 14.04 -14.36
CA ASP A 162 -8.97 14.18 -13.31
C ASP A 162 -7.67 14.84 -13.82
N GLU A 163 -6.71 15.07 -12.93
CA GLU A 163 -5.42 15.67 -13.29
C GLU A 163 -4.60 14.81 -14.28
N ASN A 164 -4.79 13.48 -14.27
CA ASN A 164 -4.09 12.59 -15.19
C ASN A 164 -4.66 12.69 -16.61
N PHE A 165 -5.99 12.81 -16.75
CA PHE A 165 -6.65 13.06 -18.03
C PHE A 165 -6.08 14.30 -18.73
N VAL A 166 -5.97 15.41 -17.99
CA VAL A 166 -5.41 16.66 -18.53
C VAL A 166 -3.94 16.50 -18.91
N LYS A 167 -3.13 15.84 -18.08
CA LYS A 167 -1.72 15.59 -18.39
C LYS A 167 -1.50 14.69 -19.60
N ASN A 168 -2.30 13.62 -19.74
CA ASN A 168 -2.19 12.72 -20.89
C ASN A 168 -2.50 13.44 -22.19
N LEU A 169 -3.50 14.31 -22.15
CA LEU A 169 -3.83 15.18 -23.26
C LEU A 169 -2.72 16.18 -23.57
N VAL A 170 -2.12 16.81 -22.56
CA VAL A 170 -1.04 17.81 -22.75
C VAL A 170 0.23 17.16 -23.30
N ASP A 171 0.69 16.09 -22.65
CA ASP A 171 2.01 15.49 -22.93
C ASP A 171 1.96 14.49 -24.09
N ASN A 172 0.87 13.73 -24.21
CA ASN A 172 0.69 12.75 -25.28
C ASN A 172 -0.25 13.21 -26.40
N GLY A 173 -1.04 14.26 -26.23
CA GLY A 173 -2.05 14.65 -27.21
C GLY A 173 -3.25 13.69 -27.25
N LEU A 174 -3.46 12.89 -26.20
CA LEU A 174 -4.40 11.76 -26.20
C LEU A 174 -5.59 11.97 -25.28
N ILE A 175 -6.77 11.57 -25.77
CA ILE A 175 -8.01 11.48 -25.01
C ILE A 175 -8.57 10.06 -25.19
N VAL A 176 -8.78 9.36 -24.08
CA VAL A 176 -9.44 8.05 -24.04
C VAL A 176 -10.67 8.19 -23.15
N ILE A 177 -11.85 7.91 -23.71
CA ILE A 177 -13.13 8.03 -22.99
C ILE A 177 -13.91 6.73 -23.11
N SER A 178 -14.12 6.11 -21.96
CA SER A 178 -15.01 4.96 -21.77
C SER A 178 -16.45 5.44 -21.59
N ALA A 179 -17.16 5.68 -22.70
CA ALA A 179 -18.54 6.17 -22.69
C ALA A 179 -19.54 5.04 -22.41
N LYS A 180 -19.77 4.81 -21.11
CA LYS A 180 -20.57 3.71 -20.58
C LYS A 180 -22.03 3.78 -21.01
N SER A 181 -22.61 4.97 -21.12
CA SER A 181 -24.01 5.12 -21.55
C SER A 181 -24.21 4.78 -23.03
N LYS A 182 -23.13 4.85 -23.81
CA LYS A 182 -23.11 4.64 -25.26
C LYS A 182 -22.55 3.29 -25.67
N ASN A 183 -22.09 2.47 -24.73
CA ASN A 183 -21.43 1.19 -25.00
C ASN A 183 -20.24 1.35 -25.97
N LYS A 184 -19.45 2.43 -25.80
CA LYS A 184 -18.36 2.79 -26.72
C LYS A 184 -17.11 3.27 -26.00
N ILE A 185 -15.95 2.98 -26.60
CA ILE A 185 -14.67 3.57 -26.23
C ILE A 185 -14.26 4.53 -27.34
N TYR A 186 -14.02 5.78 -26.98
CA TYR A 186 -13.56 6.82 -27.88
C TYR A 186 -12.08 7.11 -27.62
N ILE A 187 -11.24 6.89 -28.62
CA ILE A 187 -9.80 7.11 -28.56
C ILE A 187 -9.46 8.20 -29.58
N ARG A 188 -8.83 9.28 -29.14
CA ARG A 188 -8.56 10.46 -29.95
C ARG A 188 -7.14 10.96 -29.73
N THR A 189 -6.47 11.35 -30.81
CA THR A 189 -5.13 11.94 -30.80
C THR A 189 -5.07 13.24 -31.59
N THR A 190 -4.25 14.19 -31.11
CA THR A 190 -3.93 15.45 -31.82
C THR A 190 -2.55 15.45 -32.47
N LYS A 191 -1.75 14.39 -32.29
CA LYS A 191 -0.35 14.35 -32.76
C LYS A 191 -0.22 13.94 -34.22
N SER A 192 -0.69 12.76 -34.58
CA SER A 192 -0.64 12.22 -35.94
C SER A 192 -1.70 11.15 -36.12
N LYS A 193 -2.19 11.00 -37.36
CA LYS A 193 -3.04 9.89 -37.77
C LYS A 193 -2.33 8.53 -37.59
N ASP A 194 -1.02 8.50 -37.80
CA ASP A 194 -0.18 7.30 -37.76
C ASP A 194 -0.12 6.64 -36.37
N TYR A 195 -0.61 7.34 -35.33
CA TYR A 195 -0.82 6.74 -34.01
C TYR A 195 -1.72 5.50 -34.07
N PHE A 196 -2.65 5.45 -35.03
CA PHE A 196 -3.58 4.34 -35.23
C PHE A 196 -3.08 3.27 -36.20
N ASP A 197 -1.84 3.36 -36.69
CA ASP A 197 -1.30 2.38 -37.62
C ASP A 197 -1.11 1.01 -36.96
N GLY A 198 -1.54 -0.06 -37.64
CA GLY A 198 -1.31 -1.46 -37.22
C GLY A 198 -2.53 -2.24 -36.75
N GLY A 199 -3.76 -1.73 -36.92
CA GLY A 199 -4.99 -2.46 -36.61
C GLY A 199 -6.12 -2.29 -37.63
N ASP A 200 -7.12 -3.18 -37.58
CA ASP A 200 -8.34 -3.14 -38.40
C ASP A 200 -9.35 -2.12 -37.81
N HIS A 201 -9.01 -0.84 -37.89
CA HIS A 201 -9.85 0.24 -37.35
C HIS A 201 -10.19 1.29 -38.39
N TYR A 202 -11.41 1.80 -38.32
CA TYR A 202 -11.83 2.92 -39.15
C TYR A 202 -11.46 4.25 -38.47
N VAL A 203 -10.34 4.84 -38.90
CA VAL A 203 -9.85 6.12 -38.40
C VAL A 203 -10.58 7.27 -39.07
N GLN A 204 -11.17 8.15 -38.26
CA GLN A 204 -11.87 9.37 -38.70
C GLN A 204 -11.10 10.61 -38.28
N SER A 205 -11.34 11.75 -38.93
CA SER A 205 -10.75 13.05 -38.58
C SER A 205 -11.79 14.06 -38.12
N GLU A 206 -11.43 14.85 -37.11
CA GLU A 206 -12.13 16.09 -36.76
C GLU A 206 -11.52 17.23 -37.58
N THR A 207 -12.35 18.18 -38.02
CA THR A 207 -11.92 19.30 -38.87
C THR A 207 -12.22 20.65 -38.23
N ASN A 208 -11.52 21.71 -38.65
CA ASN A 208 -11.91 23.08 -38.30
C ASN A 208 -12.97 23.64 -39.28
N ILE A 209 -13.39 24.89 -39.09
CA ILE A 209 -14.38 25.57 -39.95
C ILE A 209 -13.91 25.67 -41.42
N LYS A 210 -12.59 25.59 -41.67
CA LYS A 210 -11.99 25.61 -43.02
C LYS A 210 -11.89 24.22 -43.66
N GLY A 211 -12.27 23.16 -42.94
CA GLY A 211 -12.16 21.78 -43.40
C GLY A 211 -10.77 21.16 -43.26
N GLU A 212 -9.85 21.81 -42.52
CA GLU A 212 -8.52 21.26 -42.23
C GLU A 212 -8.60 20.26 -41.08
N GLU A 213 -7.92 19.12 -41.19
CA GLU A 213 -7.87 18.10 -40.13
C GLU A 213 -7.11 18.63 -38.90
N ILE A 214 -7.71 18.49 -37.72
CA ILE A 214 -7.16 19.00 -36.46
C ILE A 214 -6.97 17.92 -35.39
N ALA A 215 -7.58 16.74 -35.58
CA ALA A 215 -7.40 15.56 -34.74
C ALA A 215 -7.90 14.30 -35.47
N TRP A 216 -7.49 13.13 -34.98
CA TRP A 216 -7.95 11.85 -35.48
C TRP A 216 -8.49 11.00 -34.33
N PHE A 217 -9.45 10.13 -34.63
CA PHE A 217 -10.07 9.29 -33.62
C PHE A 217 -10.56 7.95 -34.17
N VAL A 218 -10.72 7.01 -33.24
CA VAL A 218 -11.32 5.69 -33.42
C VAL A 218 -12.42 5.52 -32.36
N ILE A 219 -13.53 4.91 -32.77
CA ILE A 219 -14.62 4.52 -31.87
C ILE A 219 -14.72 2.99 -31.88
N LYS A 220 -14.60 2.37 -30.71
CA LYS A 220 -14.81 0.94 -30.52
C LYS A 220 -16.18 0.70 -29.88
N GLU A 221 -16.93 -0.26 -30.39
CA GLU A 221 -18.16 -0.71 -29.74
C GLU A 221 -17.84 -1.81 -28.72
N ILE A 222 -18.44 -1.74 -27.54
CA ILE A 222 -18.22 -2.69 -26.44
C ILE A 222 -19.57 -3.19 -25.91
N ASN A 223 -19.70 -4.50 -25.70
CA ASN A 223 -20.91 -5.10 -25.16
C ASN A 223 -20.55 -5.96 -23.94
N ASN A 224 -21.42 -6.00 -22.93
CA ASN A 224 -21.26 -6.81 -21.71
C ASN A 224 -19.90 -6.63 -21.03
N TYR A 225 -19.58 -5.41 -20.60
CA TYR A 225 -18.27 -5.06 -20.09
C TYR A 225 -18.25 -4.62 -18.63
N GLU A 226 -17.08 -4.80 -18.02
CA GLU A 226 -16.71 -4.22 -16.73
C GLU A 226 -15.35 -3.55 -16.87
N PHE A 227 -15.28 -2.24 -16.65
CA PHE A 227 -14.02 -1.48 -16.73
C PHE A 227 -13.21 -1.60 -15.45
N LYS A 228 -11.89 -1.74 -15.58
CA LYS A 228 -10.93 -1.80 -14.47
C LYS A 228 -9.66 -1.02 -14.77
N SER A 229 -8.95 -0.60 -13.73
CA SER A 229 -7.57 -0.15 -13.83
C SER A 229 -6.58 -1.30 -13.60
N GLY A 230 -5.32 -1.15 -13.99
CA GLY A 230 -4.26 -2.11 -13.63
C GLY A 230 -4.14 -2.34 -12.12
N ASN A 231 -4.37 -1.30 -11.30
CA ASN A 231 -4.37 -1.45 -9.84
C ASN A 231 -5.50 -2.34 -9.34
N ASP A 232 -6.69 -2.25 -9.92
CA ASP A 232 -7.83 -3.08 -9.51
C ASP A 232 -7.54 -4.57 -9.80
N ILE A 233 -6.96 -4.85 -10.97
CA ILE A 233 -6.58 -6.21 -11.38
C ILE A 233 -5.57 -6.83 -10.39
N ILE A 234 -4.55 -6.07 -9.97
CA ILE A 234 -3.56 -6.55 -9.00
C ILE A 234 -4.22 -6.83 -7.64
N LYS A 235 -5.12 -5.94 -7.20
CA LYS A 235 -5.83 -6.08 -5.92
C LYS A 235 -6.77 -7.27 -5.86
N GLU A 236 -7.31 -7.69 -7.00
CA GLU A 236 -8.17 -8.87 -7.12
C GLU A 236 -7.42 -10.20 -6.97
N ARG A 237 -6.08 -10.18 -7.01
CA ARG A 237 -5.22 -11.36 -6.81
C ARG A 237 -5.57 -12.54 -7.74
N ASN A 238 -6.05 -12.28 -8.95
CA ASN A 238 -6.32 -13.33 -9.93
C ASN A 238 -5.05 -13.59 -10.76
N PRO A 239 -4.38 -14.75 -10.62
CA PRO A 239 -3.10 -15.01 -11.29
C PRO A 239 -3.18 -14.86 -12.81
N LYS A 240 -4.25 -15.36 -13.44
CA LYS A 240 -4.46 -15.27 -14.90
C LYS A 240 -4.57 -13.82 -15.37
N GLN A 241 -5.31 -13.00 -14.64
CA GLN A 241 -5.48 -11.59 -15.01
C GLN A 241 -4.21 -10.77 -14.74
N ILE A 242 -3.47 -11.09 -13.68
CA ILE A 242 -2.19 -10.45 -13.38
C ILE A 242 -1.15 -10.79 -14.45
N LEU A 243 -1.06 -12.05 -14.88
CA LEU A 243 -0.19 -12.45 -15.99
C LEU A 243 -0.56 -11.71 -17.27
N ARG A 244 -1.85 -11.64 -17.60
CA ARG A 244 -2.31 -10.89 -18.77
C ARG A 244 -1.99 -9.40 -18.68
N LEU A 245 -2.07 -8.81 -17.49
CA LEU A 245 -1.62 -7.44 -17.25
C LEU A 245 -0.11 -7.31 -17.47
N LEU A 246 0.69 -8.26 -16.97
CA LEU A 246 2.15 -8.27 -17.17
C LEU A 246 2.51 -8.43 -18.65
N ASP A 247 1.77 -9.22 -19.44
CA ASP A 247 1.94 -9.30 -20.90
C ASP A 247 1.77 -7.94 -21.55
N PHE A 248 0.65 -7.25 -21.24
CA PHE A 248 0.39 -5.96 -21.85
C PHE A 248 1.50 -4.95 -21.53
N VAL A 249 2.06 -4.99 -20.32
CA VAL A 249 3.07 -4.01 -19.89
C VAL A 249 4.50 -4.38 -20.31
N ILE A 250 4.87 -5.65 -20.19
CA ILE A 250 6.24 -6.14 -20.42
C ILE A 250 6.41 -6.69 -21.84
N GLY A 251 5.47 -7.50 -22.32
CA GLY A 251 5.51 -8.10 -23.65
C GLY A 251 5.14 -7.08 -24.74
N ASP A 252 3.96 -6.47 -24.62
CA ASP A 252 3.39 -5.58 -25.64
C ASP A 252 3.78 -4.11 -25.45
N LEU A 253 4.42 -3.77 -24.33
CA LEU A 253 4.89 -2.41 -24.00
C LEU A 253 3.80 -1.34 -23.94
N HIS A 254 2.57 -1.71 -23.56
CA HIS A 254 1.49 -0.75 -23.36
C HIS A 254 1.74 0.16 -22.16
N TYR A 255 1.71 1.47 -22.42
CA TYR A 255 1.85 2.51 -21.40
C TYR A 255 0.48 2.94 -20.83
N ASN A 256 0.50 3.69 -19.72
CA ASN A 256 -0.71 4.27 -19.09
C ASN A 256 -1.79 3.26 -18.62
N VAL A 257 -1.43 2.00 -18.40
CA VAL A 257 -2.32 0.91 -17.95
C VAL A 257 -2.92 1.08 -16.56
N PHE A 258 -2.42 2.03 -15.77
CA PHE A 258 -2.95 2.37 -14.45
C PHE A 258 -4.00 3.46 -14.47
N ALA A 259 -4.25 4.05 -15.65
CA ALA A 259 -5.35 4.97 -15.79
C ALA A 259 -6.67 4.28 -15.39
N LYS A 260 -7.60 5.08 -14.89
CA LYS A 260 -8.95 4.59 -14.63
C LYS A 260 -9.56 4.08 -15.94
N ASP A 261 -10.28 2.96 -15.83
CA ASP A 261 -10.89 2.30 -16.99
C ASP A 261 -9.86 1.95 -18.08
N ALA A 262 -8.56 1.78 -17.78
CA ALA A 262 -7.54 1.40 -18.77
C ALA A 262 -7.81 0.04 -19.41
N PHE A 263 -8.52 -0.84 -18.71
CA PHE A 263 -8.94 -2.16 -19.19
C PHE A 263 -10.44 -2.35 -19.10
N TYR A 264 -10.94 -3.34 -19.83
CA TYR A 264 -12.29 -3.85 -19.69
C TYR A 264 -12.32 -5.38 -19.81
N PHE A 265 -13.24 -6.00 -19.09
CA PHE A 265 -13.57 -7.41 -19.25
C PHE A 265 -14.67 -7.58 -20.28
N CYS A 266 -14.52 -8.53 -21.18
CA CYS A 266 -15.59 -9.01 -22.05
C CYS A 266 -15.52 -10.53 -22.08
N ASN A 267 -16.62 -11.22 -21.77
CA ASN A 267 -16.67 -12.69 -21.71
C ASN A 267 -15.55 -13.34 -20.86
N GLN A 268 -15.22 -12.73 -19.71
CA GLN A 268 -14.13 -13.14 -18.80
C GLN A 268 -12.69 -12.97 -19.34
N GLU A 269 -12.52 -12.37 -20.50
CA GLU A 269 -11.22 -12.00 -21.05
C GLU A 269 -10.92 -10.52 -20.81
N LEU A 270 -9.65 -10.22 -20.56
CA LEU A 270 -9.15 -8.88 -20.26
C LEU A 270 -8.64 -8.22 -21.54
N PHE A 271 -9.18 -7.03 -21.86
CA PHE A 271 -8.78 -6.23 -23.01
C PHE A 271 -8.34 -4.84 -22.57
N ILE A 272 -7.35 -4.27 -23.26
CA ILE A 272 -6.96 -2.88 -23.09
C ILE A 272 -7.94 -1.96 -23.82
N THR A 273 -8.30 -0.83 -23.20
CA THR A 273 -9.19 0.15 -23.81
C THR A 273 -8.53 0.87 -24.98
N ASN A 274 -7.29 1.30 -24.79
CA ASN A 274 -6.44 1.89 -25.81
C ASN A 274 -5.30 0.93 -26.17
N ASP A 275 -5.45 0.23 -27.28
CA ASP A 275 -4.47 -0.68 -27.89
C ASP A 275 -3.32 0.04 -28.59
N PHE A 276 -3.31 1.36 -28.63
CA PHE A 276 -2.23 2.13 -29.24
C PHE A 276 -1.25 2.71 -28.21
N THR A 277 -1.44 2.41 -26.92
CA THR A 277 -0.61 3.00 -25.85
C THR A 277 0.86 2.64 -25.92
N PHE A 278 1.25 1.60 -26.66
CA PHE A 278 2.65 1.27 -26.94
C PHE A 278 3.38 2.38 -27.74
N ARG A 279 2.63 3.30 -28.34
CA ARG A 279 3.14 4.49 -29.06
C ARG A 279 3.14 5.76 -28.21
N ASP A 280 2.71 5.69 -26.96
CA ASP A 280 2.70 6.87 -26.09
C ASP A 280 4.15 7.31 -25.78
N GLU A 281 4.42 8.61 -25.87
CA GLU A 281 5.77 9.16 -25.64
C GLU A 281 6.07 9.39 -24.15
N VAL A 282 5.02 9.47 -23.34
CA VAL A 282 5.08 9.86 -21.93
C VAL A 282 4.11 9.00 -21.13
N ILE A 283 4.54 8.55 -19.96
CA ILE A 283 3.65 7.90 -19.00
C ILE A 283 3.15 8.90 -17.99
N ILE A 284 1.84 8.86 -17.77
CA ILE A 284 1.14 9.64 -16.76
C ILE A 284 0.81 8.71 -15.60
N PHE A 285 1.51 8.90 -14.49
CA PHE A 285 1.31 8.14 -13.27
C PHE A 285 1.43 9.03 -12.05
N ASP A 286 0.53 8.87 -11.08
CA ASP A 286 0.47 9.68 -9.86
C ASP A 286 0.64 11.19 -10.13
N LYS A 287 -0.12 11.70 -11.11
CA LYS A 287 -0.12 13.12 -11.51
C LYS A 287 1.26 13.61 -11.97
N LYS A 288 2.13 12.73 -12.45
CA LYS A 288 3.46 13.06 -12.98
C LYS A 288 3.64 12.47 -14.37
N SER A 289 4.42 13.19 -15.16
CA SER A 289 4.69 12.88 -16.55
C SER A 289 6.14 12.42 -16.66
N HIS A 290 6.36 11.23 -17.23
CA HIS A 290 7.67 10.63 -17.34
C HIS A 290 7.97 10.23 -18.79
N ARG A 291 8.97 10.88 -19.40
CA ARG A 291 9.60 10.37 -20.63
C ARG A 291 10.53 9.25 -20.22
N MET A 292 10.14 8.01 -20.48
CA MET A 292 10.87 6.83 -20.03
C MET A 292 10.93 5.79 -21.14
N ASN A 293 11.98 4.98 -21.10
CA ASN A 293 12.09 3.69 -21.78
C ASN A 293 11.23 2.64 -21.03
N SER A 294 10.83 1.58 -21.74
CA SER A 294 9.86 0.56 -21.28
C SER A 294 10.15 -0.05 -19.91
N SER A 295 11.42 -0.20 -19.51
CA SER A 295 11.82 -0.81 -18.25
C SER A 295 11.34 -0.06 -17.01
N ASP A 296 11.35 1.28 -17.04
CA ASP A 296 11.09 2.08 -15.83
C ASP A 296 9.61 2.08 -15.42
N VAL A 297 8.73 1.82 -16.40
CA VAL A 297 7.27 1.69 -16.24
C VAL A 297 6.94 0.43 -15.46
N VAL A 298 7.59 -0.67 -15.85
CA VAL A 298 7.44 -1.98 -15.25
C VAL A 298 7.96 -1.93 -13.81
N TYR A 299 9.12 -1.30 -13.60
CA TYR A 299 9.64 -1.11 -12.24
C TYR A 299 8.69 -0.32 -11.34
N LYS A 300 8.04 0.73 -11.85
CA LYS A 300 7.01 1.47 -11.10
C LYS A 300 5.74 0.66 -10.83
N LEU A 301 5.32 -0.18 -11.78
CA LEU A 301 4.19 -1.11 -11.62
C LEU A 301 4.44 -2.09 -10.48
N ILE A 302 5.63 -2.70 -10.52
CA ILE A 302 6.05 -3.69 -9.54
C ILE A 302 6.32 -3.01 -8.20
N GLU A 303 6.87 -1.78 -8.15
CA GLU A 303 7.34 -1.14 -6.92
C GLU A 303 6.36 -1.24 -5.74
N ASN A 304 5.09 -0.92 -5.96
CA ASN A 304 4.07 -0.89 -4.90
C ASN A 304 3.51 -2.27 -4.53
N TYR A 305 3.60 -3.25 -5.44
CA TYR A 305 2.95 -4.55 -5.31
C TYR A 305 3.93 -5.73 -5.39
N ARG A 306 5.25 -5.48 -5.46
CA ARG A 306 6.27 -6.52 -5.66
C ARG A 306 6.34 -7.57 -4.58
N LEU A 307 5.98 -7.19 -3.35
CA LEU A 307 5.93 -8.11 -2.23
C LEU A 307 4.63 -8.92 -2.22
N GLN A 308 3.61 -8.50 -2.97
CA GLN A 308 2.34 -9.20 -3.03
C GLN A 308 2.54 -10.61 -3.56
N PHE A 309 1.88 -11.59 -2.95
CA PHE A 309 1.84 -12.93 -3.52
C PHE A 309 1.05 -12.94 -4.81
N PHE A 310 1.68 -13.51 -5.82
CA PHE A 310 1.09 -13.74 -7.13
C PHE A 310 0.11 -14.93 -7.07
N TYR A 311 0.48 -15.97 -6.33
CA TYR A 311 -0.38 -17.11 -6.03
C TYR A 311 -0.56 -17.22 -4.52
N ASP A 312 -1.81 -17.25 -4.06
CA ASP A 312 -2.12 -17.26 -2.62
C ASP A 312 -2.31 -18.70 -2.13
N ASN A 313 -1.22 -19.28 -1.65
CA ASN A 313 -1.28 -20.42 -0.75
C ASN A 313 -0.34 -20.18 0.43
N LEU A 314 -0.62 -19.10 1.17
CA LEU A 314 0.01 -18.76 2.46
C LEU A 314 0.18 -19.98 3.36
N SER A 315 -0.78 -20.90 3.27
CA SER A 315 -0.89 -22.06 4.12
C SER A 315 0.09 -23.20 3.84
N SER A 316 0.82 -23.17 2.73
CA SER A 316 1.83 -24.19 2.38
C SER A 316 3.24 -23.63 2.24
N PHE A 317 3.48 -22.35 2.55
CA PHE A 317 4.73 -21.62 2.23
C PHE A 317 5.15 -21.72 0.76
N ASN A 318 4.25 -22.19 -0.10
CA ASN A 318 4.51 -22.48 -1.50
C ASN A 318 4.03 -21.31 -2.36
N ASN A 319 4.67 -20.16 -2.16
CA ASN A 319 4.25 -18.90 -2.76
C ASN A 319 5.33 -18.36 -3.70
N VAL A 320 4.90 -17.45 -4.56
CA VAL A 320 5.78 -16.62 -5.39
C VAL A 320 5.26 -15.20 -5.34
N THR A 321 6.16 -14.24 -5.36
CA THR A 321 5.81 -12.82 -5.28
C THR A 321 5.67 -12.25 -6.69
N LEU A 322 4.90 -11.18 -6.83
CA LEU A 322 4.78 -10.47 -8.09
C LEU A 322 6.15 -9.94 -8.55
N GLY A 323 7.00 -9.50 -7.62
CA GLY A 323 8.37 -9.07 -7.92
C GLY A 323 9.21 -10.20 -8.53
N PHE A 324 9.12 -11.42 -7.99
CA PHE A 324 9.81 -12.59 -8.55
C PHE A 324 9.35 -12.88 -9.98
N ILE A 325 8.03 -12.97 -10.21
CA ILE A 325 7.47 -13.27 -11.54
C ILE A 325 7.85 -12.19 -12.55
N ALA A 326 7.77 -10.93 -12.15
CA ALA A 326 8.04 -9.84 -13.08
C ALA A 326 9.53 -9.68 -13.40
N GLU A 327 10.45 -9.88 -12.44
CA GLU A 327 11.89 -9.96 -12.74
C GLU A 327 12.22 -11.15 -13.64
N LEU A 328 11.54 -12.28 -13.44
CA LEU A 328 11.71 -13.46 -14.28
C LEU A 328 11.28 -13.17 -15.73
N ILE A 329 10.13 -12.53 -15.96
CA ILE A 329 9.69 -12.12 -17.30
C ILE A 329 10.66 -11.08 -17.88
N LEU A 330 11.07 -10.06 -17.09
CA LEU A 330 11.94 -8.97 -17.54
C LEU A 330 13.35 -9.43 -17.93
N LYS A 331 13.92 -10.39 -17.19
CA LYS A 331 15.31 -10.84 -17.39
C LYS A 331 15.39 -12.08 -18.26
N CYS A 332 14.45 -13.00 -18.09
CA CYS A 332 14.48 -14.28 -18.78
C CYS A 332 13.58 -14.36 -20.00
N GLY A 333 12.64 -13.42 -20.19
CA GLY A 333 11.77 -13.39 -21.39
C GLY A 333 10.74 -14.51 -21.41
N ILE A 334 10.36 -15.01 -20.23
CA ILE A 334 9.45 -16.16 -20.09
C ILE A 334 8.03 -15.83 -20.57
N CYS A 335 7.43 -16.80 -21.28
CA CYS A 335 6.03 -16.76 -21.68
C CYS A 335 5.12 -16.88 -20.45
N THR A 336 4.12 -16.00 -20.33
CA THR A 336 3.24 -15.98 -19.16
C THR A 336 2.15 -17.06 -19.20
N ASP A 337 1.76 -17.53 -20.38
CA ASP A 337 0.74 -18.57 -20.53
C ASP A 337 1.19 -19.88 -19.83
N ASP A 338 2.49 -20.18 -19.88
CA ASP A 338 3.08 -21.39 -19.30
C ASP A 338 3.23 -21.31 -17.76
N LEU A 339 3.17 -20.10 -17.16
CA LEU A 339 3.27 -19.92 -15.70
C LEU A 339 2.06 -20.45 -14.95
N LEU A 340 0.87 -20.46 -15.57
CA LEU A 340 -0.37 -20.88 -14.90
C LEU A 340 -0.40 -22.39 -14.62
N ASP A 341 0.10 -23.18 -15.55
CA ASP A 341 0.06 -24.64 -15.45
C ASP A 341 0.91 -25.14 -14.27
N LEU A 342 2.00 -24.42 -13.95
CA LEU A 342 2.92 -24.73 -12.86
C LEU A 342 2.38 -24.41 -11.46
N THR A 343 1.23 -23.74 -11.34
CA THR A 343 0.66 -23.36 -10.04
C THR A 343 -0.26 -24.41 -9.41
N ASN A 344 -0.70 -25.41 -10.18
CA ASN A 344 -1.72 -26.38 -9.76
C ASN A 344 -1.17 -27.69 -9.17
N GLU A 345 0.15 -27.87 -9.14
CA GLU A 345 0.77 -29.13 -8.71
C GLU A 345 1.07 -29.15 -7.20
N ASN A 346 0.54 -30.16 -6.50
CA ASN A 346 0.91 -30.49 -5.12
C ASN A 346 2.25 -31.20 -5.12
N ASP A 347 3.31 -30.47 -4.81
CA ASP A 347 4.67 -31.01 -4.82
C ASP A 347 5.41 -30.71 -3.53
N THR A 348 6.47 -31.48 -3.29
CA THR A 348 7.40 -31.32 -2.16
C THR A 348 8.50 -30.27 -2.42
N VAL A 349 8.57 -29.77 -3.66
CA VAL A 349 9.48 -28.70 -4.10
C VAL A 349 8.75 -27.35 -4.09
N GLY A 350 9.46 -26.30 -3.71
CA GLY A 350 8.92 -24.95 -3.59
C GLY A 350 8.64 -24.34 -4.97
N LEU A 351 7.58 -23.54 -5.07
CA LEU A 351 7.02 -23.02 -6.31
C LEU A 351 8.03 -22.15 -7.06
N GLN A 352 8.84 -21.36 -6.33
CA GLN A 352 9.97 -20.61 -6.92
C GLN A 352 10.95 -21.52 -7.64
N GLU A 353 11.41 -22.56 -6.97
CA GLU A 353 12.38 -23.51 -7.52
C GLU A 353 11.76 -24.31 -8.67
N ARG A 354 10.50 -24.74 -8.53
CA ARG A 354 9.78 -25.45 -9.58
C ARG A 354 9.63 -24.63 -10.86
N ILE A 355 9.21 -23.36 -10.72
CA ILE A 355 9.12 -22.44 -11.87
C ILE A 355 10.48 -22.34 -12.56
N LEU A 356 11.56 -22.04 -11.82
CA LEU A 356 12.89 -21.92 -12.44
C LEU A 356 13.34 -23.21 -13.10
N THR A 357 13.25 -24.34 -12.40
CA THR A 357 13.64 -25.67 -12.88
C THR A 357 12.92 -26.02 -14.18
N ASN A 358 11.60 -25.85 -14.24
CA ASN A 358 10.81 -26.19 -15.42
C ASN A 358 11.16 -25.34 -16.64
N TYR A 359 11.37 -24.04 -16.45
CA TYR A 359 11.75 -23.17 -17.57
C TYR A 359 13.18 -23.40 -18.05
N ILE A 360 14.07 -23.77 -17.14
CA ILE A 360 15.42 -24.22 -17.49
C ILE A 360 15.35 -25.50 -18.32
N ASP A 361 14.56 -26.50 -17.89
CA ASP A 361 14.37 -27.77 -18.61
C ASP A 361 13.68 -27.60 -19.98
N SER A 362 12.78 -26.62 -20.11
CA SER A 362 12.11 -26.30 -21.39
C SER A 362 13.03 -25.65 -22.43
N GLY A 363 14.21 -25.16 -22.01
CA GLY A 363 15.12 -24.40 -22.87
C GLY A 363 14.69 -22.96 -23.15
N GLU A 364 13.66 -22.46 -22.48
CA GLU A 364 13.16 -21.08 -22.69
C GLU A 364 14.07 -20.01 -22.08
N ILE A 365 14.84 -20.34 -21.06
CA ILE A 365 15.76 -19.40 -20.40
C ILE A 365 17.18 -19.60 -20.94
N SER A 366 17.76 -18.55 -21.53
CA SER A 366 19.19 -18.54 -21.82
C SER A 366 20.01 -18.48 -20.53
N LEU A 367 21.16 -19.15 -20.51
CA LEU A 367 22.03 -19.17 -19.33
C LEU A 367 22.42 -17.75 -18.86
N ILE A 368 22.74 -16.85 -19.79
CA ILE A 368 23.12 -15.47 -19.49
C ILE A 368 22.00 -14.79 -18.71
N ASN A 369 20.76 -14.94 -19.17
CA ASN A 369 19.60 -14.37 -18.50
C ASN A 369 19.38 -14.97 -17.11
N LEU A 370 19.61 -16.28 -16.95
CA LEU A 370 19.55 -16.95 -15.66
C LEU A 370 20.62 -16.44 -14.69
N VAL A 371 21.86 -16.28 -15.16
CA VAL A 371 22.97 -15.72 -14.37
C VAL A 371 22.67 -14.29 -13.94
N ASP A 372 22.11 -13.46 -14.82
CA ASP A 372 21.68 -12.11 -14.50
C ASP A 372 20.58 -12.10 -13.43
N PHE A 373 19.56 -12.96 -13.58
CA PHE A 373 18.49 -13.11 -12.61
C PHE A 373 19.02 -13.54 -11.23
N LEU A 374 19.85 -14.58 -11.17
CA LEU A 374 20.44 -15.09 -9.93
C LEU A 374 21.38 -14.07 -9.26
N THR A 375 22.07 -13.26 -10.06
CA THR A 375 22.91 -12.17 -9.54
C THR A 375 22.07 -11.09 -8.85
N ILE A 376 20.92 -10.74 -9.42
CA ILE A 376 19.97 -9.79 -8.82
C ILE A 376 19.36 -10.38 -7.54
N TRP A 377 18.96 -11.65 -7.58
CA TRP A 377 18.43 -12.36 -6.43
C TRP A 377 19.42 -12.36 -5.26
N LEU A 378 20.70 -12.71 -5.52
CA LEU A 378 21.76 -12.67 -4.51
C LEU A 378 21.95 -11.28 -3.93
N ALA A 379 22.03 -10.26 -4.79
CA ALA A 379 22.24 -8.88 -4.34
C ALA A 379 21.09 -8.36 -3.46
N ASP A 380 19.84 -8.79 -3.71
CA ASP A 380 18.71 -8.40 -2.86
C ASP A 380 18.77 -9.04 -1.48
N LEU A 381 19.36 -10.24 -1.37
CA LEU A 381 19.46 -11.02 -0.15
C LEU A 381 20.79 -10.88 0.60
N GLU A 382 21.80 -10.18 0.06
CA GLU A 382 23.12 -10.01 0.68
C GLU A 382 23.04 -9.48 2.14
N TYR A 383 21.98 -8.73 2.48
CA TYR A 383 21.76 -8.26 3.86
C TYR A 383 21.63 -9.39 4.88
N THR A 384 21.33 -10.63 4.46
CA THR A 384 21.19 -11.75 5.38
C THR A 384 22.54 -12.30 5.86
N ALA A 385 23.64 -11.89 5.25
CA ALA A 385 24.99 -12.36 5.60
C ALA A 385 25.41 -11.94 7.03
N GLU A 386 24.91 -10.81 7.54
CA GLU A 386 25.26 -10.30 8.87
C GLU A 386 24.05 -9.75 9.65
N LYS A 387 23.98 -10.01 10.96
CA LYS A 387 22.88 -9.54 11.83
C LYS A 387 22.70 -8.02 11.85
N ASN A 388 23.79 -7.26 11.74
CA ASN A 388 23.70 -5.79 11.72
C ASN A 388 23.00 -5.28 10.45
N ASN A 389 23.14 -5.99 9.34
CA ASN A 389 22.48 -5.64 8.09
C ASN A 389 20.96 -5.88 8.18
N PHE A 390 20.52 -6.96 8.84
CA PHE A 390 19.10 -7.16 9.17
C PHE A 390 18.50 -5.98 9.95
N LYS A 391 19.22 -5.45 10.95
CA LYS A 391 18.76 -4.31 11.77
C LYS A 391 18.57 -3.02 10.97
N SER A 392 19.25 -2.87 9.83
CA SER A 392 19.17 -1.69 8.97
C SER A 392 18.25 -1.85 7.76
N LYS A 393 17.91 -3.08 7.37
CA LYS A 393 17.05 -3.37 6.22
C LYS A 393 15.57 -3.14 6.57
N HIS A 394 14.86 -2.37 5.73
CA HIS A 394 13.43 -2.13 5.90
C HIS A 394 12.58 -2.90 4.89
N VAL A 395 11.31 -3.16 5.22
CA VAL A 395 10.37 -3.89 4.35
C VAL A 395 10.26 -3.24 2.97
N LYS A 396 10.27 -1.90 2.92
CA LYS A 396 10.20 -1.11 1.70
C LYS A 396 11.45 -1.23 0.80
N ASP A 397 12.52 -1.87 1.28
CA ASP A 397 13.78 -2.04 0.54
C ASP A 397 13.89 -3.44 -0.09
N LEU A 398 12.95 -4.35 0.18
CA LEU A 398 12.92 -5.69 -0.37
C LEU A 398 12.42 -5.66 -1.82
N LYS A 399 13.02 -6.37 -2.77
CA LYS A 399 12.54 -6.40 -4.18
C LYS A 399 11.47 -7.45 -4.45
N GLY A 400 11.21 -8.35 -3.50
CA GLY A 400 10.27 -9.46 -3.68
C GLY A 400 10.91 -10.84 -3.52
N PHE A 401 12.23 -10.90 -3.30
CA PHE A 401 12.93 -12.13 -2.99
C PHE A 401 13.01 -12.35 -1.48
N TYR A 402 12.88 -13.61 -1.05
CA TYR A 402 13.04 -13.98 0.35
C TYR A 402 14.11 -15.08 0.50
N PRO A 403 14.82 -15.13 1.64
CA PRO A 403 15.97 -16.01 1.83
C PRO A 403 15.55 -17.46 2.13
N ILE A 404 15.26 -18.22 1.07
CA ILE A 404 15.08 -19.67 1.12
C ILE A 404 16.20 -20.35 0.33
N GLN A 405 16.69 -21.46 0.87
CA GLN A 405 17.73 -22.27 0.24
C GLN A 405 17.15 -23.08 -0.93
N PHE A 406 17.80 -23.01 -2.10
CA PHE A 406 17.52 -23.92 -3.22
C PHE A 406 18.06 -25.32 -2.93
N SER A 407 17.35 -26.35 -3.40
CA SER A 407 17.77 -27.74 -3.23
C SER A 407 18.99 -28.09 -4.11
N ASP A 408 19.70 -29.17 -3.78
CA ASP A 408 20.79 -29.69 -4.62
C ASP A 408 20.34 -30.02 -6.05
N ASN A 409 19.06 -30.42 -6.20
CA ASN A 409 18.45 -30.72 -7.49
C ASN A 409 18.40 -29.50 -8.42
N PHE A 410 18.11 -28.30 -7.88
CA PHE A 410 18.12 -27.07 -8.67
C PHE A 410 19.48 -26.82 -9.32
N TYR A 411 20.58 -26.94 -8.56
CA TYR A 411 21.93 -26.76 -9.10
C TYR A 411 22.28 -27.81 -10.16
N SER A 412 21.82 -29.06 -9.98
CA SER A 412 21.99 -30.12 -10.98
C SER A 412 21.25 -29.79 -12.29
N VAL A 413 20.00 -29.31 -12.20
CA VAL A 413 19.20 -28.95 -13.39
C VAL A 413 19.82 -27.78 -14.16
N VAL A 414 20.28 -26.74 -13.46
CA VAL A 414 20.95 -25.62 -14.12
C VAL A 414 22.25 -26.08 -14.81
N THR A 415 23.02 -26.94 -14.14
CA THR A 415 24.26 -27.52 -14.71
C THR A 415 23.94 -28.35 -15.97
N PHE A 416 22.86 -29.13 -15.94
CA PHE A 416 22.47 -29.96 -17.08
C PHE A 416 22.02 -29.12 -18.29
N ALA A 417 21.15 -28.13 -18.09
CA ALA A 417 20.69 -27.25 -19.17
C ALA A 417 21.83 -26.42 -19.78
N TYR A 418 22.85 -26.08 -18.99
CA TYR A 418 24.08 -25.48 -19.51
C TYR A 418 24.80 -26.42 -20.50
N ILE A 419 24.90 -27.71 -20.17
CA ILE A 419 25.55 -28.71 -21.03
C ILE A 419 24.78 -28.89 -22.34
N GLU A 420 23.45 -28.98 -22.31
CA GLU A 420 22.68 -29.16 -23.55
C GLU A 420 22.83 -28.00 -24.55
N ASN A 421 22.96 -26.76 -24.06
CA ASN A 421 23.10 -25.57 -24.91
C ASN A 421 24.45 -25.46 -25.63
N PHE A 422 25.50 -26.09 -25.13
CA PHE A 422 26.84 -26.00 -25.71
C PHE A 422 27.13 -27.02 -26.81
N ASP A 423 26.11 -27.79 -27.22
CA ASP A 423 26.21 -28.77 -28.30
C ASP A 423 27.45 -29.66 -28.09
N PHE A 424 27.61 -30.17 -26.85
CA PHE A 424 28.57 -31.22 -26.51
C PHE A 424 28.13 -32.52 -27.23
N LEU A 425 28.21 -32.49 -28.56
CA LEU A 425 27.51 -33.30 -29.55
C LEU A 425 27.92 -34.78 -29.59
N SER A 426 28.69 -35.24 -28.61
CA SER A 426 29.08 -36.64 -28.45
C SER A 426 28.74 -37.24 -27.09
N LEU A 427 28.21 -36.49 -26.13
CA LEU A 427 27.84 -37.01 -24.81
C LEU A 427 26.42 -37.60 -24.79
N GLN A 428 26.03 -38.28 -25.86
CA GLN A 428 24.95 -39.26 -25.78
C GLN A 428 25.52 -40.52 -25.10
N ARG A 429 25.45 -40.59 -23.77
CA ARG A 429 25.02 -41.81 -23.03
C ARG A 429 25.22 -41.66 -21.52
N GLN A 430 24.12 -41.98 -20.83
CA GLN A 430 23.96 -42.23 -19.40
C GLN A 430 23.94 -40.99 -18.52
N ARG A 431 23.09 -41.09 -17.48
CA ARG A 431 22.96 -40.13 -16.37
C ARG A 431 24.25 -40.17 -15.55
N ASP A 432 25.35 -39.74 -16.13
CA ASP A 432 26.58 -39.53 -15.37
C ASP A 432 26.34 -38.32 -14.46
N VAL A 433 26.77 -38.44 -13.21
CA VAL A 433 26.61 -37.39 -12.21
C VAL A 433 27.49 -36.22 -12.65
N PHE A 434 26.86 -35.12 -13.06
CA PHE A 434 27.55 -33.89 -13.41
C PHE A 434 27.82 -33.07 -12.14
N SER A 435 29.03 -32.55 -11.98
CA SER A 435 29.31 -31.55 -10.96
C SER A 435 30.25 -30.48 -11.48
N ILE A 436 29.99 -29.23 -11.08
CA ILE A 436 30.94 -28.13 -11.24
C ILE A 436 31.83 -28.14 -10.01
N GLU A 437 33.08 -28.53 -10.19
CA GLU A 437 34.05 -28.67 -9.10
C GLU A 437 35.02 -27.50 -9.11
N LYS A 438 35.43 -27.11 -7.90
CA LYS A 438 36.53 -26.14 -7.75
C LYS A 438 37.85 -26.86 -7.98
N SER A 439 38.71 -26.28 -8.80
CA SER A 439 40.08 -26.76 -8.95
C SER A 439 40.94 -26.39 -7.73
N ASP A 440 41.76 -27.32 -7.27
CA ASP A 440 42.77 -27.08 -6.23
C ASP A 440 43.94 -26.23 -6.72
N THR A 441 44.18 -26.23 -8.04
CA THR A 441 45.21 -25.43 -8.72
C THR A 441 44.57 -24.57 -9.81
N PRO A 442 44.93 -23.27 -9.91
CA PRO A 442 44.37 -22.41 -10.96
C PRO A 442 44.70 -22.96 -12.36
N ILE A 443 43.68 -23.05 -13.22
CA ILE A 443 43.76 -23.73 -14.51
C ILE A 443 44.06 -22.70 -15.60
N ASN A 444 45.26 -22.69 -16.18
CA ASN A 444 45.63 -21.74 -17.24
C ASN A 444 45.23 -22.27 -18.63
N TYR A 445 44.25 -21.65 -19.27
CA TYR A 445 43.72 -22.05 -20.57
C TYR A 445 43.88 -20.96 -21.63
N ASN A 446 44.10 -21.40 -22.86
CA ASN A 446 44.61 -20.62 -23.98
C ASN A 446 43.60 -20.46 -25.13
N ASP A 447 42.30 -20.47 -24.85
CA ASP A 447 41.27 -20.18 -25.85
C ASP A 447 39.96 -19.76 -25.15
N ASN A 448 39.06 -19.09 -25.87
CA ASN A 448 37.66 -18.90 -25.40
C ASN A 448 36.79 -20.12 -25.78
N ARG A 449 37.40 -21.14 -26.41
CA ARG A 449 36.78 -22.41 -26.80
C ARG A 449 36.80 -23.41 -25.64
N LEU A 450 36.38 -24.63 -25.94
CA LEU A 450 36.13 -25.70 -24.99
C LEU A 450 37.46 -26.44 -24.70
N GLY A 451 37.90 -26.48 -23.44
CA GLY A 451 39.16 -27.11 -23.04
C GLY A 451 38.96 -28.39 -22.25
N PHE A 452 39.77 -29.42 -22.51
CA PHE A 452 39.74 -30.70 -21.78
C PHE A 452 40.99 -30.82 -20.90
N LEU A 453 40.78 -31.10 -19.61
CA LEU A 453 41.83 -31.42 -18.64
C LEU A 453 42.15 -32.93 -18.73
N ASP A 454 43.44 -33.27 -18.87
CA ASP A 454 43.90 -34.64 -18.69
C ASP A 454 43.96 -35.04 -17.19
N ARG A 455 44.30 -36.31 -16.92
CA ARG A 455 44.43 -36.86 -15.56
C ARG A 455 45.51 -36.18 -14.71
N ASP A 456 46.43 -35.44 -15.35
CA ASP A 456 47.52 -34.71 -14.71
C ASP A 456 47.22 -33.19 -14.60
N GLY A 457 46.03 -32.74 -15.03
CA GLY A 457 45.59 -31.34 -14.97
C GLY A 457 46.08 -30.45 -16.10
N ASN A 458 46.64 -31.02 -17.18
CA ASN A 458 47.08 -30.24 -18.36
C ASN A 458 45.93 -30.10 -19.37
N ILE A 459 45.89 -28.98 -20.07
CA ILE A 459 44.82 -28.65 -21.02
C ILE A 459 45.36 -28.65 -22.45
N TYR A 460 44.58 -29.21 -23.38
CA TYR A 460 44.89 -29.19 -24.80
C TYR A 460 43.77 -28.49 -25.59
N ASN A 461 44.15 -27.70 -26.61
CA ASN A 461 43.27 -27.25 -27.70
C ASN A 461 43.77 -27.87 -29.02
N ASP A 462 42.98 -27.78 -30.09
CA ASP A 462 43.36 -28.37 -31.38
C ASP A 462 44.55 -27.66 -32.08
N ASN A 463 44.95 -26.43 -31.68
CA ASN A 463 45.81 -25.55 -32.50
C ASN A 463 46.97 -24.77 -31.81
N GLY A 464 47.18 -24.86 -30.50
CA GLY A 464 48.48 -24.55 -29.87
C GLY A 464 48.99 -23.10 -29.74
N GLU A 465 48.16 -22.04 -29.76
CA GLU A 465 48.60 -20.64 -29.50
C GLU A 465 48.02 -20.04 -28.20
N SER A 466 48.72 -19.12 -27.51
CA SER A 466 48.53 -18.80 -26.08
C SER A 466 47.93 -17.43 -25.70
N LYS A 467 47.14 -17.40 -24.62
CA LYS A 467 46.86 -16.27 -23.71
C LYS A 467 46.60 -16.81 -22.30
N ASP A 468 47.28 -16.28 -21.27
CA ASP A 468 47.10 -16.71 -19.88
C ASP A 468 45.73 -16.30 -19.31
N ILE A 469 44.71 -17.17 -19.41
CA ILE A 469 43.44 -17.03 -18.69
C ILE A 469 43.35 -18.12 -17.64
N THR A 470 43.11 -17.75 -16.38
CA THR A 470 43.07 -18.68 -15.25
C THR A 470 41.62 -18.98 -14.83
N TYR A 471 41.18 -20.23 -14.98
CA TYR A 471 39.89 -20.73 -14.47
C TYR A 471 40.05 -21.39 -13.08
N SER A 472 39.01 -21.26 -12.27
CA SER A 472 38.91 -21.80 -10.91
C SER A 472 37.94 -22.99 -10.80
N TYR A 473 37.09 -23.21 -11.81
CA TYR A 473 36.11 -24.30 -11.85
C TYR A 473 36.16 -25.07 -13.15
N TYR A 474 35.77 -26.34 -13.09
CA TYR A 474 35.62 -27.22 -14.22
C TYR A 474 34.34 -28.04 -14.09
N LEU A 475 33.80 -28.49 -15.22
CA LEU A 475 32.69 -29.42 -15.27
C LEU A 475 33.23 -30.84 -15.37
N GLU A 476 32.84 -31.71 -14.45
CA GLU A 476 33.20 -33.14 -14.47
C GLU A 476 32.12 -33.97 -15.18
N ILE A 477 32.54 -34.80 -16.14
CA ILE A 477 31.70 -35.71 -16.91
C ILE A 477 32.39 -37.06 -16.99
N GLY A 478 32.05 -37.98 -16.08
CA GLY A 478 32.74 -39.26 -15.96
C GLY A 478 34.23 -39.05 -15.63
N ASP A 479 35.12 -39.44 -16.53
CA ASP A 479 36.58 -39.24 -16.40
C ASP A 479 37.07 -37.92 -17.03
N GLU A 480 36.19 -37.18 -17.74
CA GLU A 480 36.54 -35.95 -18.44
C GLU A 480 36.27 -34.72 -17.58
N LYS A 481 37.14 -33.72 -17.70
CA LYS A 481 37.04 -32.46 -16.97
C LYS A 481 37.14 -31.30 -17.94
N ILE A 482 36.12 -30.46 -17.99
CA ILE A 482 35.92 -29.46 -19.03
C ILE A 482 36.02 -28.06 -18.44
N VAL A 483 36.73 -27.16 -19.11
CA VAL A 483 36.88 -25.76 -18.69
C VAL A 483 36.55 -24.78 -19.79
N ASN A 484 35.86 -23.71 -19.39
CA ASN A 484 35.53 -22.54 -20.19
C ASN A 484 35.20 -21.35 -19.26
N GLU A 485 35.23 -20.13 -19.78
CA GLU A 485 34.83 -18.91 -19.06
C GLU A 485 33.43 -19.01 -18.46
N ASP A 486 32.45 -19.54 -19.20
CA ASP A 486 31.07 -19.62 -18.74
C ASP A 486 30.89 -20.67 -17.62
N ILE A 487 31.61 -21.80 -17.69
CA ILE A 487 31.69 -22.80 -16.60
C ILE A 487 32.31 -22.17 -15.34
N ASP A 488 33.37 -21.40 -15.52
CA ASP A 488 34.05 -20.72 -14.41
C ASP A 488 33.16 -19.64 -13.77
N GLN A 489 32.40 -18.88 -14.57
CA GLN A 489 31.43 -17.91 -14.08
C GLN A 489 30.26 -18.58 -13.33
N LEU A 490 29.69 -19.65 -13.88
CA LEU A 490 28.65 -20.45 -13.22
C LEU A 490 29.14 -21.07 -11.91
N GLY A 491 30.33 -21.68 -11.91
CA GLY A 491 30.91 -22.28 -10.71
C GLY A 491 31.19 -21.25 -9.61
N LYS A 492 31.67 -20.06 -9.98
CA LYS A 492 31.80 -18.92 -9.05
C LYS A 492 30.45 -18.50 -8.49
N LEU A 493 29.43 -18.39 -9.33
CA LEU A 493 28.08 -18.02 -8.93
C LEU A 493 27.47 -19.07 -7.99
N PHE A 494 27.47 -20.35 -8.36
CA PHE A 494 26.92 -21.42 -7.52
C PHE A 494 27.64 -21.55 -6.20
N ARG A 495 28.98 -21.41 -6.17
CA ARG A 495 29.69 -21.37 -4.89
C ARG A 495 29.29 -20.16 -4.06
N LYS A 496 29.12 -18.99 -4.69
CA LYS A 496 28.65 -17.79 -3.98
C LYS A 496 27.24 -18.01 -3.40
N ILE A 497 26.30 -18.52 -4.20
CA ILE A 497 24.95 -18.88 -3.76
C ILE A 497 25.01 -19.91 -2.63
N SER A 498 25.76 -20.99 -2.79
CA SER A 498 25.89 -22.05 -1.79
C SER A 498 26.43 -21.51 -0.46
N ILE A 499 27.47 -20.66 -0.49
CA ILE A 499 28.04 -20.03 0.70
C ILE A 499 27.03 -19.10 1.37
N GLU A 500 26.37 -18.22 0.61
CA GLU A 500 25.45 -17.23 1.15
C GLU A 500 24.14 -17.86 1.64
N SER A 501 23.62 -18.86 0.92
CA SER A 501 22.39 -19.58 1.26
C SER A 501 22.55 -20.65 2.33
N ALA A 502 23.77 -21.01 2.72
CA ALA A 502 24.01 -21.90 3.87
C ALA A 502 23.47 -21.33 5.19
N CYS A 503 23.26 -20.00 5.24
CA CYS A 503 22.63 -19.30 6.36
C CYS A 503 21.12 -19.13 6.18
N TYR A 504 20.48 -19.69 5.15
CA TYR A 504 19.04 -19.55 4.93
C TYR A 504 18.29 -20.69 5.58
N VAL A 505 16.99 -20.49 5.82
CA VAL A 505 16.14 -21.56 6.36
C VAL A 505 15.86 -22.57 5.23
N PRO A 506 16.13 -23.87 5.44
CA PRO A 506 15.86 -24.88 4.43
C PRO A 506 14.38 -24.95 4.10
N LEU A 507 14.03 -25.11 2.82
CA LEU A 507 12.64 -25.19 2.39
C LEU A 507 11.85 -26.31 3.10
N GLY A 508 12.47 -27.47 3.32
CA GLY A 508 11.84 -28.60 4.01
C GLY A 508 11.40 -28.27 5.45
N ILE A 509 12.05 -27.30 6.10
CA ILE A 509 11.61 -26.81 7.41
C ILE A 509 10.30 -26.03 7.25
N PHE A 510 10.21 -25.12 6.27
CA PHE A 510 8.96 -24.38 6.01
C PHE A 510 7.79 -25.29 5.63
N LEU A 511 8.04 -26.29 4.78
CA LEU A 511 7.01 -27.23 4.33
C LEU A 511 6.54 -28.18 5.43
N SER A 512 7.41 -28.49 6.41
CA SER A 512 7.07 -29.37 7.54
C SER A 512 6.39 -28.65 8.70
N LEU A 513 6.24 -27.31 8.64
CA LEU A 513 5.59 -26.56 9.72
C LEU A 513 4.11 -26.92 9.84
N ASN A 514 3.63 -26.98 11.08
CA ASN A 514 2.21 -27.07 11.35
C ASN A 514 1.52 -25.79 10.86
N LYS A 515 0.88 -25.89 9.70
CA LYS A 515 0.03 -24.86 9.07
C LYS A 515 -0.85 -24.13 10.06
N VAL A 516 -1.47 -24.84 11.01
CA VAL A 516 -2.35 -24.24 12.03
C VAL A 516 -1.61 -23.24 12.92
N GLY A 517 -0.37 -23.54 13.31
CA GLY A 517 0.41 -22.67 14.19
C GLY A 517 0.95 -21.43 13.47
N ILE A 518 1.34 -21.56 12.21
CA ILE A 518 1.74 -20.42 11.38
C ILE A 518 0.55 -19.50 11.10
N ASP A 519 -0.61 -20.07 10.73
CA ASP A 519 -1.84 -19.29 10.54
C ASP A 519 -2.20 -18.50 11.80
N GLN A 520 -1.95 -19.04 13.00
CA GLN A 520 -2.12 -18.32 14.25
C GLN A 520 -1.13 -17.16 14.41
N ILE A 521 0.14 -17.34 14.06
CA ILE A 521 1.13 -16.25 14.08
C ILE A 521 0.75 -15.14 13.10
N LEU A 522 0.32 -15.49 11.88
CA LEU A 522 -0.13 -14.51 10.89
C LEU A 522 -1.35 -13.73 11.38
N LYS A 523 -2.32 -14.39 12.03
CA LYS A 523 -3.46 -13.73 12.68
C LYS A 523 -3.02 -12.77 13.79
N ILE A 524 -2.01 -13.13 14.58
CA ILE A 524 -1.44 -12.25 15.61
C ILE A 524 -0.83 -11.00 14.97
N MET A 525 -0.09 -11.16 13.86
CA MET A 525 0.45 -10.01 13.11
C MET A 525 -0.65 -9.16 12.49
N ASP A 526 -1.75 -9.74 12.02
CA ASP A 526 -2.88 -8.98 11.47
C ASP A 526 -3.55 -8.07 12.52
N LEU A 527 -3.62 -8.50 13.79
CA LEU A 527 -4.02 -7.62 14.90
C LEU A 527 -3.09 -6.38 15.03
N GLN A 528 -1.86 -6.46 14.53
CA GLN A 528 -0.88 -5.39 14.55
C GLN A 528 -0.71 -4.70 13.19
N LYS A 529 -1.60 -4.97 12.22
CA LYS A 529 -1.57 -4.47 10.84
C LYS A 529 -1.31 -2.98 10.72
N SER A 530 -2.01 -2.18 11.52
CA SER A 530 -1.90 -0.71 11.49
C SER A 530 -0.50 -0.21 11.82
N GLY A 531 0.28 -0.96 12.61
CA GLY A 531 1.68 -0.65 12.89
C GLY A 531 2.65 -1.31 11.90
N LEU A 532 2.40 -2.57 11.54
CA LEU A 532 3.32 -3.38 10.72
C LEU A 532 3.36 -2.94 9.26
N CYS A 533 2.25 -2.42 8.77
CA CYS A 533 2.01 -2.12 7.36
C CYS A 533 1.55 -0.68 7.14
N PHE A 534 1.92 0.24 8.03
CA PHE A 534 1.49 1.65 7.98
C PHE A 534 1.79 2.33 6.63
N ASP A 535 2.95 2.05 6.04
CA ASP A 535 3.42 2.67 4.80
C ASP A 535 2.96 1.90 3.53
N PHE A 536 2.08 0.90 3.64
CA PHE A 536 1.76 -0.05 2.56
C PHE A 536 0.25 -0.18 2.27
N ASP A 537 -0.09 -0.61 1.06
CA ASP A 537 -1.48 -0.97 0.73
C ASP A 537 -1.92 -2.17 1.59
N THR A 538 -3.14 -2.11 2.09
CA THR A 538 -3.74 -3.17 2.90
C THR A 538 -3.78 -4.53 2.20
N THR A 539 -3.75 -4.55 0.85
CA THR A 539 -3.75 -5.77 0.05
C THR A 539 -2.43 -6.54 0.07
N ILE A 540 -1.32 -5.94 0.50
CA ILE A 540 -0.01 -6.63 0.54
C ILE A 540 0.41 -7.03 1.96
N CYS A 541 -0.41 -6.73 2.96
CA CYS A 541 -0.06 -6.90 4.37
C CYS A 541 0.23 -8.35 4.75
N GLU A 542 -0.57 -9.30 4.26
CA GLU A 542 -0.35 -10.73 4.52
C GLU A 542 1.00 -11.20 3.98
N SER A 543 1.38 -10.72 2.78
CA SER A 543 2.69 -11.02 2.22
C SER A 543 3.81 -10.41 3.06
N ILE A 544 3.64 -9.18 3.55
CA ILE A 544 4.60 -8.55 4.49
C ILE A 544 4.76 -9.40 5.77
N TYR A 545 3.69 -9.97 6.32
CA TYR A 545 3.77 -10.85 7.50
C TYR A 545 4.62 -12.09 7.22
N PHE A 546 4.45 -12.68 6.04
CA PHE A 546 5.27 -13.80 5.60
C PHE A 546 6.74 -13.41 5.45
N PHE A 547 7.04 -12.29 4.78
CA PHE A 547 8.42 -11.78 4.66
C PHE A 547 9.05 -11.58 6.02
N ARG A 548 8.29 -11.03 6.98
CA ARG A 548 8.76 -10.86 8.36
C ARG A 548 9.03 -12.18 9.05
N LEU A 549 8.15 -13.15 8.90
CA LEU A 549 8.32 -14.47 9.47
C LEU A 549 9.58 -15.16 8.93
N VAL A 550 9.76 -15.21 7.60
CA VAL A 550 10.95 -15.82 6.98
C VAL A 550 12.23 -15.13 7.47
N ASN A 551 12.26 -13.80 7.44
CA ASN A 551 13.43 -13.04 7.92
C ASN A 551 13.66 -13.18 9.43
N HIS A 552 12.61 -13.37 10.23
CA HIS A 552 12.71 -13.63 11.66
C HIS A 552 13.44 -14.95 11.93
N LEU A 553 13.04 -16.01 11.24
CA LEU A 553 13.67 -17.32 11.37
C LEU A 553 15.15 -17.27 10.96
N VAL A 554 15.49 -16.55 9.88
CA VAL A 554 16.90 -16.37 9.46
C VAL A 554 17.69 -15.54 10.47
N TYR A 555 17.16 -14.38 10.90
CA TYR A 555 17.86 -13.51 11.84
C TYR A 555 18.20 -14.19 13.17
N TYR A 556 17.27 -15.00 13.69
CA TYR A 556 17.45 -15.76 14.92
C TYR A 556 18.05 -17.15 14.71
N GLU A 557 18.38 -17.51 13.47
CA GLU A 557 19.03 -18.75 13.07
C GLU A 557 18.25 -20.02 13.49
N ILE A 558 16.93 -19.99 13.28
CA ILE A 558 15.99 -21.07 13.61
C ILE A 558 15.87 -22.01 12.40
N TYR A 559 16.75 -23.00 12.32
CA TYR A 559 16.94 -23.84 11.12
C TYR A 559 16.51 -25.30 11.26
N ASP A 560 16.06 -25.72 12.44
CA ASP A 560 15.64 -27.11 12.68
C ASP A 560 14.18 -27.18 13.14
N GLN A 561 13.57 -28.35 12.92
CA GLN A 561 12.14 -28.56 13.18
C GLN A 561 11.78 -28.37 14.66
N GLU A 562 12.63 -28.80 15.60
CA GLU A 562 12.36 -28.69 17.03
C GLU A 562 12.32 -27.21 17.47
N SER A 563 13.30 -26.42 17.02
CA SER A 563 13.36 -24.98 17.29
C SER A 563 12.16 -24.24 16.70
N VAL A 564 11.75 -24.56 15.47
CA VAL A 564 10.56 -23.90 14.88
C VAL A 564 9.27 -24.32 15.58
N GLU A 565 9.08 -25.59 15.91
CA GLU A 565 7.91 -26.05 16.67
C GLU A 565 7.82 -25.36 18.04
N ALA A 566 8.96 -25.21 18.72
CA ALA A 566 9.06 -24.47 19.97
C ALA A 566 8.71 -22.98 19.78
N PHE A 567 9.23 -22.34 18.74
CA PHE A 567 8.91 -20.95 18.38
C PHE A 567 7.40 -20.77 18.13
N VAL A 568 6.81 -21.64 17.33
CA VAL A 568 5.38 -21.60 17.02
C VAL A 568 4.55 -21.75 18.28
N LYS A 569 4.86 -22.74 19.13
CA LYS A 569 4.17 -22.95 20.40
C LYS A 569 4.32 -21.76 21.34
N LEU A 570 5.51 -21.16 21.39
CA LEU A 570 5.79 -19.98 22.20
C LEU A 570 4.86 -18.84 21.82
N ILE A 571 4.79 -18.46 20.55
CA ILE A 571 3.99 -17.31 20.10
C ILE A 571 2.49 -17.61 20.11
N SER A 572 2.08 -18.77 19.60
CA SER A 572 0.66 -19.06 19.35
C SER A 572 -0.10 -19.67 20.53
N VAL A 573 0.58 -20.33 21.48
CA VAL A 573 -0.07 -21.08 22.58
C VAL A 573 0.25 -20.48 23.95
N CYS A 574 1.48 -19.99 24.13
CA CYS A 574 1.97 -19.54 25.42
C CYS A 574 1.70 -18.05 25.70
N HIS A 575 1.29 -17.26 24.70
CA HIS A 575 0.88 -15.87 24.89
C HIS A 575 -0.65 -15.74 24.99
N ASP A 576 -1.12 -14.85 25.88
CA ASP A 576 -2.49 -14.35 25.78
C ASP A 576 -2.56 -13.26 24.70
N ILE A 577 -3.57 -13.32 23.84
CA ILE A 577 -3.77 -12.37 22.73
C ILE A 577 -4.98 -11.51 23.03
N ILE A 578 -4.82 -10.19 22.94
CA ILE A 578 -5.87 -9.20 23.23
C ILE A 578 -6.18 -8.41 21.96
N ASP A 579 -7.40 -8.61 21.46
CA ASP A 579 -8.01 -7.83 20.38
C ASP A 579 -8.92 -6.77 21.00
N PHE A 580 -8.49 -5.51 20.97
CA PHE A 580 -9.22 -4.41 21.58
C PHE A 580 -10.46 -4.04 20.77
N ASN A 581 -10.45 -4.21 19.44
CA ASN A 581 -11.61 -3.99 18.60
C ASN A 581 -12.79 -4.87 19.00
N VAL A 582 -12.55 -6.16 19.25
CA VAL A 582 -13.59 -7.08 19.75
C VAL A 582 -14.10 -6.64 21.12
N ILE A 583 -13.19 -6.30 22.04
CA ILE A 583 -13.51 -5.88 23.40
C ILE A 583 -14.34 -4.59 23.41
N LEU A 584 -13.90 -3.57 22.66
CA LEU A 584 -14.55 -2.26 22.54
C LEU A 584 -15.91 -2.35 21.85
N SER A 585 -16.05 -3.21 20.84
CA SER A 585 -17.32 -3.40 20.14
C SER A 585 -18.42 -3.97 21.04
N LYS A 586 -18.05 -4.74 22.08
CA LYS A 586 -18.98 -5.30 23.07
C LYS A 586 -19.31 -4.28 24.17
N HIS A 587 -18.35 -3.46 24.55
CA HIS A 587 -18.49 -2.50 25.66
C HIS A 587 -19.11 -1.16 25.20
N ILE A 588 -18.53 -0.49 24.20
CA ILE A 588 -18.95 0.88 23.81
C ILE A 588 -20.37 0.93 23.23
N LYS A 589 -20.86 -0.14 22.58
CA LYS A 589 -22.25 -0.16 22.04
C LYS A 589 -23.32 0.00 23.12
N ASN A 590 -22.98 -0.32 24.37
CA ASN A 590 -23.90 -0.33 25.49
C ASN A 590 -23.68 0.85 26.46
N LEU A 591 -22.87 1.84 26.09
CA LEU A 591 -22.69 3.05 26.91
C LEU A 591 -24.00 3.85 26.96
N ASP A 592 -24.48 4.10 28.18
CA ASP A 592 -25.69 4.88 28.42
C ASP A 592 -25.51 6.35 28.04
N LYS A 593 -26.62 6.97 27.63
CA LYS A 593 -26.69 8.43 27.50
C LYS A 593 -26.48 9.04 28.91
N ASN A 594 -25.40 9.82 29.07
CA ASN A 594 -24.96 10.50 30.30
C ASN A 594 -23.94 9.76 31.20
N CYS A 595 -23.17 8.82 30.65
CA CYS A 595 -22.01 8.22 31.32
C CYS A 595 -20.76 9.11 31.25
N LEU A 596 -20.14 9.44 32.40
CA LEU A 596 -18.83 10.12 32.43
C LEU A 596 -17.70 9.10 32.25
N LEU A 597 -17.06 9.10 31.09
CA LEU A 597 -15.98 8.19 30.74
C LEU A 597 -14.61 8.79 31.07
N LEU A 598 -13.84 8.09 31.90
CA LEU A 598 -12.52 8.50 32.38
C LEU A 598 -11.46 7.47 31.95
N THR A 599 -10.29 7.95 31.55
CA THR A 599 -9.15 7.11 31.15
C THR A 599 -7.98 7.29 32.10
N LYS A 600 -7.01 6.39 32.03
CA LYS A 600 -5.75 6.50 32.78
C LYS A 600 -4.91 7.73 32.40
N ASP A 601 -4.87 8.09 31.11
CA ASP A 601 -3.98 9.13 30.57
C ASP A 601 -4.74 10.40 30.17
N HIS A 602 -4.04 11.55 30.13
CA HIS A 602 -4.59 12.83 29.68
C HIS A 602 -5.00 12.83 28.20
N LEU A 603 -5.97 13.69 27.86
CA LEU A 603 -6.45 13.92 26.50
C LEU A 603 -5.36 14.21 25.45
N GLY A 604 -4.23 14.80 25.86
CA GLY A 604 -3.09 15.12 24.98
C GLY A 604 -2.06 13.99 24.84
N ASN A 605 -2.22 12.87 25.55
CA ASN A 605 -1.32 11.72 25.50
C ASN A 605 -1.89 10.65 24.54
N ASP A 606 -1.06 10.13 23.64
CA ASP A 606 -1.45 9.07 22.68
C ASP A 606 -1.46 7.69 23.35
N SER A 607 -2.37 7.46 24.31
CA SER A 607 -2.49 6.15 24.97
C SER A 607 -3.40 5.17 24.23
N THR A 608 -3.08 3.87 24.31
CA THR A 608 -3.79 2.79 23.60
C THR A 608 -5.29 2.79 23.87
N ALA A 609 -5.70 2.91 25.14
CA ALA A 609 -7.12 2.96 25.51
C ALA A 609 -7.82 4.18 24.90
N GLN A 610 -7.19 5.36 25.00
CA GLN A 610 -7.80 6.59 24.49
C GLN A 610 -7.94 6.58 22.96
N MET A 611 -6.90 6.12 22.24
CA MET A 611 -6.96 5.99 20.79
C MET A 611 -8.00 4.97 20.35
N ALA A 612 -8.02 3.78 20.98
CA ALA A 612 -8.96 2.74 20.60
C ALA A 612 -10.42 3.16 20.87
N ILE A 613 -10.68 3.88 21.97
CA ILE A 613 -11.99 4.49 22.23
C ILE A 613 -12.27 5.61 21.19
N LYS A 614 -11.32 6.49 20.87
CA LYS A 614 -11.48 7.58 19.88
C LYS A 614 -11.76 7.05 18.47
N ASP A 615 -10.98 6.10 17.97
CA ASP A 615 -11.14 5.48 16.65
C ASP A 615 -12.48 4.76 16.54
N TYR A 616 -12.91 4.10 17.62
CA TYR A 616 -14.24 3.51 17.69
C TYR A 616 -15.35 4.59 17.64
N CYS A 617 -15.22 5.66 18.41
CA CYS A 617 -16.22 6.73 18.52
C CYS A 617 -16.35 7.61 17.27
N THR A 618 -15.35 7.64 16.39
CA THR A 618 -15.37 8.47 15.17
C THR A 618 -16.20 7.88 14.04
N LYS A 619 -16.63 6.60 14.13
CA LYS A 619 -17.45 5.92 13.13
C LYS A 619 -18.84 6.59 12.95
N PRO A 620 -19.33 6.82 11.72
CA PRO A 620 -20.49 7.67 11.43
C PRO A 620 -21.77 7.32 12.21
N ASN A 621 -22.02 6.03 12.43
CA ASN A 621 -23.26 5.54 13.05
C ASN A 621 -23.22 5.56 14.60
N GLN A 622 -22.10 5.94 15.21
CA GLN A 622 -21.86 5.81 16.66
C GLN A 622 -21.63 7.16 17.38
N ARG A 623 -21.54 8.27 16.62
CA ARG A 623 -21.29 9.62 17.15
C ARG A 623 -22.37 10.18 18.09
N ASN A 624 -23.58 9.63 18.08
CA ASN A 624 -24.72 10.24 18.76
C ASN A 624 -24.86 9.89 20.26
N ASN A 625 -24.07 8.95 20.78
CA ASN A 625 -24.22 8.46 22.16
C ASN A 625 -23.13 8.89 23.15
N LEU A 626 -22.02 9.50 22.72
CA LEU A 626 -20.92 9.84 23.62
C LEU A 626 -20.95 11.31 24.07
N ILE A 627 -21.05 11.49 25.39
CA ILE A 627 -20.85 12.73 26.13
C ILE A 627 -19.98 12.32 27.32
N GLY A 628 -18.72 12.68 27.50
CA GLY A 628 -17.72 13.31 26.66
C GLY A 628 -16.39 13.06 27.35
N PHE A 629 -15.28 13.04 26.60
CA PHE A 629 -13.92 13.03 27.16
C PHE A 629 -13.57 14.35 27.91
N SER A 630 -14.55 15.23 28.12
CA SER A 630 -14.37 16.51 28.78
C SER A 630 -14.24 16.29 30.28
N GLN A 631 -13.07 16.64 30.79
CA GLN A 631 -12.78 16.76 32.21
C GLN A 631 -13.54 17.91 32.89
N THR A 632 -14.33 18.69 32.15
CA THR A 632 -15.02 19.88 32.65
C THR A 632 -16.51 19.63 32.78
N ILE A 633 -17.00 19.68 34.02
CA ILE A 633 -18.40 19.50 34.40
C ILE A 633 -18.93 20.77 35.07
N SER A 634 -20.23 20.82 35.36
CA SER A 634 -20.85 21.90 36.13
C SER A 634 -21.70 21.36 37.27
N LEU A 635 -21.69 22.08 38.39
CA LEU A 635 -22.58 21.85 39.52
C LEU A 635 -23.84 22.70 39.34
N LYS A 636 -24.99 22.08 39.09
CA LYS A 636 -26.26 22.81 38.99
C LYS A 636 -26.86 22.91 40.38
N LYS A 637 -26.89 24.13 40.92
CA LYS A 637 -27.41 24.41 42.26
C LYS A 637 -28.90 24.10 42.41
N GLU A 638 -29.65 24.11 41.31
CA GLU A 638 -31.10 23.91 41.28
C GLU A 638 -31.53 22.46 41.62
N ASN A 639 -30.73 21.48 41.19
CA ASN A 639 -30.98 20.05 41.42
C ASN A 639 -29.86 19.38 42.24
N ASN A 640 -28.92 20.18 42.76
CA ASN A 640 -27.75 19.75 43.52
C ASN A 640 -27.03 18.55 42.86
N SER A 641 -26.75 18.66 41.56
CA SER A 641 -26.13 17.57 40.81
C SER A 641 -25.01 18.06 39.90
N TYR A 642 -24.05 17.18 39.65
CA TYR A 642 -23.06 17.35 38.61
C TYR A 642 -23.63 16.99 37.24
N ASN A 643 -23.38 17.84 36.24
CA ASN A 643 -23.93 17.74 34.89
C ASN A 643 -22.84 17.98 33.83
N PHE A 644 -23.08 17.50 32.61
CA PHE A 644 -22.25 17.80 31.46
C PHE A 644 -22.49 19.22 30.94
N ASN A 645 -21.42 20.00 30.74
CA ASN A 645 -21.49 21.38 30.27
C ASN A 645 -22.14 21.54 28.88
N SER A 646 -22.05 20.53 28.02
CA SER A 646 -22.52 20.62 26.63
C SER A 646 -24.01 20.38 26.44
N LYS A 647 -24.69 19.77 27.42
CA LYS A 647 -26.09 19.33 27.28
C LYS A 647 -26.96 19.52 28.52
N ASP A 648 -26.43 20.10 29.60
CA ASP A 648 -27.12 20.29 30.88
C ASP A 648 -27.79 18.99 31.40
N SER A 649 -27.16 17.84 31.13
CA SER A 649 -27.67 16.53 31.52
C SER A 649 -26.93 15.98 32.74
N LYS A 650 -27.70 15.43 33.70
CA LYS A 650 -27.16 14.83 34.94
C LYS A 650 -26.29 13.62 34.60
N ILE A 651 -25.11 13.58 35.20
CA ILE A 651 -24.23 12.40 35.15
C ILE A 651 -24.91 11.30 35.95
N ASN A 652 -25.28 10.20 35.29
CA ASN A 652 -26.01 9.09 35.89
C ASN A 652 -25.16 7.83 36.07
N ARG A 653 -23.91 7.84 35.61
CA ARG A 653 -22.94 6.74 35.69
C ARG A 653 -21.54 7.29 35.46
N ILE A 654 -20.55 6.74 36.15
CA ILE A 654 -19.13 7.04 35.91
C ILE A 654 -18.42 5.74 35.53
N GLU A 655 -17.58 5.79 34.51
CA GLU A 655 -16.77 4.67 34.07
C GLU A 655 -15.30 5.04 34.01
N ILE A 656 -14.44 4.27 34.69
CA ILE A 656 -12.98 4.41 34.60
C ILE A 656 -12.43 3.22 33.82
N VAL A 657 -11.80 3.50 32.69
CA VAL A 657 -11.35 2.47 31.73
C VAL A 657 -9.84 2.26 31.78
N PHE A 658 -9.44 0.99 31.84
CA PHE A 658 -8.04 0.55 31.76
C PHE A 658 -7.83 -0.43 30.61
N ASP A 659 -6.69 -0.28 29.92
CA ASP A 659 -6.28 -1.16 28.80
C ASP A 659 -5.87 -2.56 29.29
N LEU A 660 -4.92 -2.64 30.22
CA LEU A 660 -4.44 -3.90 30.76
C LEU A 660 -3.85 -3.75 32.16
N THR A 661 -4.44 -4.47 33.11
CA THR A 661 -4.00 -4.54 34.51
C THR A 661 -3.35 -5.91 34.83
N GLN A 662 -2.04 -5.92 35.10
CA GLN A 662 -1.30 -7.16 35.40
C GLN A 662 -1.03 -7.31 36.90
N SER A 663 -0.30 -6.38 37.52
CA SER A 663 -0.02 -6.38 38.96
C SER A 663 -1.00 -5.54 39.78
N GLY A 664 -1.76 -4.66 39.11
CA GLY A 664 -2.66 -3.68 39.70
C GLY A 664 -2.01 -2.37 40.16
N LYS A 665 -0.68 -2.29 40.31
CA LYS A 665 0.00 -1.12 40.92
C LYS A 665 -0.37 0.24 40.28
N SER A 666 -0.12 0.38 38.97
CA SER A 666 -0.41 1.63 38.24
C SER A 666 -1.92 1.95 38.20
N THR A 667 -2.76 0.92 38.21
CA THR A 667 -4.23 1.06 38.27
C THR A 667 -4.65 1.65 39.61
N LEU A 668 -4.15 1.11 40.71
CA LEU A 668 -4.42 1.61 42.06
C LEU A 668 -3.94 3.06 42.22
N GLU A 669 -2.76 3.40 41.71
CA GLU A 669 -2.26 4.77 41.70
C GLU A 669 -3.18 5.74 40.93
N THR A 670 -3.76 5.28 39.81
CA THR A 670 -4.71 6.07 39.00
C THR A 670 -6.05 6.22 39.72
N LEU A 671 -6.56 5.14 40.31
CA LEU A 671 -7.81 5.17 41.08
C LEU A 671 -7.67 6.09 42.30
N ASN A 672 -6.56 6.00 43.04
CA ASN A 672 -6.25 6.94 44.12
C ASN A 672 -6.33 8.39 43.66
N HIS A 673 -5.77 8.71 42.48
CA HIS A 673 -5.82 10.06 41.94
C HIS A 673 -7.23 10.59 41.67
N TYR A 674 -8.16 9.71 41.27
CA TYR A 674 -9.55 10.07 41.05
C TYR A 674 -10.38 10.14 42.34
N MET A 675 -9.95 9.45 43.40
CA MET A 675 -10.75 9.24 44.61
C MET A 675 -10.24 9.99 45.84
N VAL A 676 -8.96 10.38 45.87
CA VAL A 676 -8.27 10.99 47.02
C VAL A 676 -7.51 12.22 46.55
N ASP A 677 -7.63 13.33 47.28
CA ASP A 677 -6.97 14.61 46.98
C ASP A 677 -5.47 14.57 47.35
N GLU A 678 -4.68 13.73 46.67
CA GLU A 678 -3.23 13.67 46.80
C GLU A 678 -2.51 14.54 45.76
N ILE A 679 -1.32 15.04 46.15
CA ILE A 679 -0.46 15.94 45.35
C ILE A 679 -0.13 15.29 44.01
N SER A 680 -0.55 15.91 42.90
CA SER A 680 -0.37 15.38 41.55
C SER A 680 1.05 15.54 41.03
N ASP A 681 1.58 14.47 40.45
CA ASP A 681 2.41 14.59 39.27
C ASP A 681 1.54 15.17 38.13
N GLY A 682 2.00 16.18 37.39
CA GLY A 682 1.21 16.86 36.34
C GLY A 682 0.87 15.99 35.11
N PHE A 683 0.89 14.67 35.25
CA PHE A 683 0.73 13.66 34.20
C PHE A 683 -0.60 12.91 34.27
N ARG A 684 -1.43 13.12 35.32
CA ARG A 684 -2.69 12.38 35.50
C ARG A 684 -3.96 13.24 35.31
N PRO A 685 -4.97 12.72 34.59
CA PRO A 685 -6.23 13.41 34.29
C PRO A 685 -7.03 13.78 35.55
N ARG A 686 -7.60 14.99 35.58
CA ARG A 686 -8.40 15.54 36.70
C ARG A 686 -9.76 16.00 36.23
N ILE A 687 -10.76 15.94 37.09
CA ILE A 687 -12.10 16.49 36.80
C ILE A 687 -12.17 17.90 37.39
N ILE A 688 -12.63 18.86 36.60
CA ILE A 688 -12.72 20.28 36.93
C ILE A 688 -14.19 20.70 36.89
N CYS A 689 -14.64 21.33 37.97
CA CYS A 689 -15.94 22.00 38.07
C CYS A 689 -15.71 23.41 38.60
N GLU A 690 -16.14 24.44 37.85
CA GLU A 690 -16.01 25.85 38.27
C GLU A 690 -14.57 26.18 38.75
N ASP A 691 -13.57 25.80 37.95
CA ASP A 691 -12.12 25.97 38.22
C ASP A 691 -11.56 25.20 39.43
N ASN A 692 -12.36 24.36 40.08
CA ASN A 692 -11.94 23.51 41.21
C ASN A 692 -11.86 22.04 40.80
N TYR A 693 -10.95 21.30 41.44
CA TYR A 693 -10.89 19.85 41.27
C TYR A 693 -12.03 19.17 42.02
N VAL A 694 -12.61 18.15 41.38
CA VAL A 694 -13.69 17.35 41.95
C VAL A 694 -13.29 15.89 41.92
N LEU A 695 -13.48 15.20 43.04
CA LEU A 695 -13.21 13.76 43.15
C LEU A 695 -14.39 12.96 42.59
N VAL A 696 -14.09 11.78 42.03
CA VAL A 696 -15.12 10.85 41.56
C VAL A 696 -16.04 10.40 42.70
N THR A 697 -15.48 10.25 43.91
CA THR A 697 -16.23 9.98 45.14
C THR A 697 -17.34 11.02 45.39
N ASP A 698 -17.02 12.31 45.24
CA ASP A 698 -17.99 13.40 45.44
C ASP A 698 -19.12 13.35 44.42
N ILE A 699 -18.80 13.09 43.16
CA ILE A 699 -19.80 12.99 42.09
C ILE A 699 -20.72 11.80 42.34
N CYS A 700 -20.16 10.62 42.64
CA CYS A 700 -20.94 9.41 42.91
C CYS A 700 -21.87 9.59 44.12
N CYS A 701 -21.38 10.20 45.20
CA CYS A 701 -22.18 10.43 46.40
C CYS A 701 -23.30 11.45 46.16
N LEU A 702 -23.01 12.55 45.46
CA LEU A 702 -23.98 13.62 45.22
C LEU A 702 -25.04 13.22 44.19
N ASN A 703 -24.63 12.56 43.11
CA ASN A 703 -25.54 12.17 42.03
C ASN A 703 -26.25 10.83 42.30
N GLU A 704 -25.83 10.06 43.31
CA GLU A 704 -26.27 8.70 43.58
C GLU A 704 -26.10 7.77 42.36
N CYS A 705 -24.98 7.90 41.66
CA CYS A 705 -24.71 7.15 40.43
C CYS A 705 -23.70 6.01 40.63
N PRO A 706 -23.82 4.90 39.87
CA PRO A 706 -22.84 3.83 39.89
C PRO A 706 -21.47 4.26 39.38
N LEU A 707 -20.44 3.66 39.96
CA LEU A 707 -19.05 3.71 39.49
C LEU A 707 -18.65 2.35 38.91
N ILE A 708 -18.27 2.31 37.65
CA ILE A 708 -17.83 1.08 36.98
C ILE A 708 -16.35 1.23 36.61
N ILE A 709 -15.54 0.29 37.08
CA ILE A 709 -14.15 0.16 36.69
C ILE A 709 -14.10 -0.90 35.61
N GLU A 710 -13.94 -0.46 34.36
CA GLU A 710 -13.85 -1.36 33.22
C GLU A 710 -12.39 -1.63 32.89
N VAL A 711 -12.02 -2.89 32.88
CA VAL A 711 -10.69 -3.36 32.51
C VAL A 711 -10.84 -4.22 31.26
N PHE A 712 -10.24 -3.78 30.16
CA PHE A 712 -10.30 -4.53 28.91
C PHE A 712 -9.64 -5.90 29.04
N ALA A 713 -8.47 -5.95 29.67
CA ALA A 713 -7.84 -7.20 30.04
C ALA A 713 -7.12 -7.13 31.39
N GLY A 714 -7.08 -8.22 32.14
CA GLY A 714 -6.20 -8.26 33.31
C GLY A 714 -6.20 -9.56 34.09
N SER A 715 -5.35 -9.63 35.11
CA SER A 715 -5.14 -10.85 35.91
C SER A 715 -6.12 -10.94 37.09
N VAL A 716 -6.29 -12.16 37.61
CA VAL A 716 -7.06 -12.41 38.84
C VAL A 716 -6.50 -11.58 40.00
N ASP A 717 -5.18 -11.62 40.21
CA ASP A 717 -4.49 -10.85 41.25
C ASP A 717 -4.76 -9.34 41.16
N SER A 718 -4.83 -8.79 39.94
CA SER A 718 -5.12 -7.37 39.75
C SER A 718 -6.57 -7.04 40.11
N LYS A 719 -7.52 -7.94 39.80
CA LYS A 719 -8.93 -7.77 40.12
C LYS A 719 -9.15 -7.75 41.62
N GLU A 720 -8.60 -8.74 42.34
CA GLU A 720 -8.71 -8.83 43.80
C GLU A 720 -8.16 -7.59 44.50
N LYS A 721 -7.04 -7.04 44.02
CA LYS A 721 -6.44 -5.82 44.57
C LYS A 721 -7.31 -4.59 44.35
N ILE A 722 -7.92 -4.45 43.17
CA ILE A 722 -8.82 -3.34 42.87
C ILE A 722 -10.09 -3.45 43.73
N GLU A 723 -10.69 -4.63 43.83
CA GLU A 723 -11.88 -4.85 44.67
C GLU A 723 -11.59 -4.55 46.16
N THR A 724 -10.44 -5.01 46.67
CA THR A 724 -9.98 -4.71 48.03
C THR A 724 -9.80 -3.20 48.25
N PHE A 725 -9.23 -2.51 47.26
CA PHE A 725 -9.08 -1.05 47.30
C PHE A 725 -10.44 -0.33 47.31
N MET A 726 -11.39 -0.76 46.46
CA MET A 726 -12.71 -0.14 46.36
C MET A 726 -13.57 -0.35 47.62
N ASN A 727 -13.39 -1.46 48.34
CA ASN A 727 -14.03 -1.69 49.64
C ASN A 727 -13.67 -0.63 50.71
N GLY A 728 -12.61 0.15 50.50
CA GLY A 728 -12.21 1.24 51.40
C GLY A 728 -13.00 2.55 51.24
N PHE A 729 -13.88 2.67 50.24
CA PHE A 729 -14.61 3.91 49.93
C PHE A 729 -16.11 3.81 50.25
N SER A 730 -16.74 4.96 50.51
CA SER A 730 -18.17 5.07 50.85
C SER A 730 -19.14 4.96 49.66
N ILE A 731 -18.65 4.57 48.48
CA ILE A 731 -19.48 4.43 47.28
C ILE A 731 -20.28 3.13 47.41
N SER A 732 -21.61 3.22 47.45
CA SER A 732 -22.49 2.07 47.71
C SER A 732 -22.75 1.18 46.49
N ASN A 733 -22.52 1.70 45.28
CA ASN A 733 -22.81 1.02 44.02
C ASN A 733 -21.60 1.10 43.08
N TRP A 734 -20.61 0.23 43.28
CA TRP A 734 -19.47 0.09 42.39
C TRP A 734 -19.33 -1.33 41.86
N GLU A 735 -18.74 -1.46 40.68
CA GLU A 735 -18.45 -2.74 40.02
C GLU A 735 -17.07 -2.71 39.36
N VAL A 736 -16.38 -3.85 39.36
CA VAL A 736 -15.11 -4.04 38.65
C VAL A 736 -15.30 -5.12 37.59
N ASN A 737 -15.28 -4.70 36.33
CA ASN A 737 -15.56 -5.54 35.18
C ASN A 737 -14.28 -5.80 34.39
N TYR A 738 -14.01 -7.08 34.14
CA TYR A 738 -12.90 -7.52 33.31
C TYR A 738 -13.49 -8.15 32.05
N LEU A 739 -13.26 -7.52 30.90
CA LEU A 739 -13.77 -8.03 29.62
C LEU A 739 -13.00 -9.27 29.15
N THR A 740 -11.73 -9.36 29.51
CA THR A 740 -10.88 -10.53 29.23
C THR A 740 -9.95 -10.80 30.42
N MET A 741 -9.88 -12.05 30.86
CA MET A 741 -8.94 -12.46 31.90
C MET A 741 -7.66 -12.98 31.25
N ILE A 742 -6.51 -12.44 31.64
CA ILE A 742 -5.21 -13.02 31.27
C ILE A 742 -4.92 -14.18 32.22
N SER A 743 -4.46 -15.30 31.65
CA SER A 743 -4.30 -16.58 32.36
C SER A 743 -2.90 -17.18 32.21
N LYS A 744 -2.14 -16.76 31.19
CA LYS A 744 -0.81 -17.28 30.92
C LYS A 744 0.23 -16.54 31.74
N ILE A 745 1.17 -17.30 32.29
CA ILE A 745 2.34 -16.79 33.00
C ILE A 745 3.61 -17.42 32.43
N VAL A 746 4.72 -16.69 32.54
CA VAL A 746 6.05 -17.21 32.23
C VAL A 746 6.42 -18.17 33.35
N ASP A 747 6.42 -19.47 33.03
CA ASP A 747 6.86 -20.56 33.90
C ASP A 747 8.13 -21.23 33.33
N ASP A 748 8.63 -22.25 34.02
CA ASP A 748 9.84 -22.98 33.60
C ASP A 748 9.66 -23.63 32.22
N ASN A 749 8.44 -24.08 31.89
CA ASN A 749 8.13 -24.65 30.59
C ASN A 749 8.18 -23.59 29.47
N PHE A 750 7.67 -22.38 29.71
CA PHE A 750 7.80 -21.23 28.81
C PHE A 750 9.28 -20.92 28.55
N VAL A 751 10.08 -20.86 29.62
CA VAL A 751 11.52 -20.60 29.54
C VAL A 751 12.23 -21.67 28.71
N ASN A 752 11.93 -22.95 28.93
CA ASN A 752 12.51 -24.04 28.16
C ASN A 752 12.12 -23.95 26.69
N LEU A 753 10.85 -23.69 26.38
CA LEU A 753 10.39 -23.48 24.99
C LEU A 753 11.10 -22.30 24.33
N TRP A 754 11.29 -21.19 25.05
CA TRP A 754 12.05 -20.05 24.53
C TRP A 754 13.52 -20.43 24.27
N LYS A 755 14.15 -21.19 25.17
CA LYS A 755 15.53 -21.66 24.98
C LYS A 755 15.66 -22.57 23.76
N THR A 756 14.70 -23.47 23.55
CA THR A 756 14.63 -24.34 22.36
C THR A 756 14.35 -23.53 21.09
N ALA A 757 13.45 -22.54 21.15
CA ALA A 757 13.12 -21.70 19.99
C ALA A 757 14.28 -20.81 19.53
N TYR A 758 15.11 -20.35 20.47
CA TYR A 758 16.19 -19.38 20.20
C TYR A 758 17.55 -19.85 20.71
N PRO A 759 18.05 -21.02 20.28
CA PRO A 759 19.19 -21.68 20.91
C PRO A 759 20.46 -20.82 20.87
N LYS A 760 20.71 -20.07 19.80
CA LYS A 760 21.89 -19.19 19.67
C LYS A 760 21.76 -17.82 20.35
N VAL A 761 20.54 -17.41 20.71
CA VAL A 761 20.29 -16.18 21.49
C VAL A 761 20.56 -16.44 22.97
N THR A 762 20.22 -17.64 23.46
CA THR A 762 20.44 -18.04 24.86
C THR A 762 21.90 -17.93 25.30
N SER A 763 22.84 -18.17 24.39
CA SER A 763 24.28 -18.04 24.66
C SER A 763 24.78 -16.60 24.67
N MET A 764 24.06 -15.65 24.05
CA MET A 764 24.45 -14.23 23.96
C MET A 764 23.91 -13.38 25.12
N TYR A 765 22.73 -13.70 25.66
CA TYR A 765 22.06 -12.87 26.67
C TYR A 765 22.16 -13.44 28.12
N GLY A 766 22.82 -14.59 28.31
CA GLY A 766 23.02 -15.22 29.60
C GLY A 766 21.78 -15.97 30.12
N ASP A 767 21.93 -16.63 31.29
CA ASP A 767 20.80 -17.25 31.97
C ASP A 767 19.80 -16.18 32.41
N ILE A 768 18.52 -16.47 32.17
CA ILE A 768 17.39 -15.62 32.53
C ILE A 768 17.42 -15.33 34.03
N GLY A 769 17.95 -14.17 34.42
CA GLY A 769 18.00 -13.75 35.81
C GLY A 769 19.06 -12.69 36.11
N HIS A 770 18.58 -11.50 36.51
CA HIS A 770 19.21 -10.52 37.42
C HIS A 770 19.70 -9.16 36.91
N ASP A 771 19.70 -8.82 35.61
CA ASP A 771 20.01 -7.43 35.21
C ASP A 771 18.74 -6.63 34.87
N ASN A 772 18.59 -5.46 35.51
CA ASN A 772 17.46 -4.53 35.38
C ASN A 772 17.50 -3.73 34.06
N ARG A 773 18.10 -4.29 33.00
CA ARG A 773 18.29 -3.59 31.73
C ARG A 773 17.50 -4.29 30.63
N ASN A 774 16.46 -3.58 30.19
CA ASN A 774 15.72 -3.74 28.93
C ASN A 774 15.10 -5.12 28.64
N GLY A 775 13.84 -5.32 29.05
CA GLY A 775 12.91 -6.19 28.32
C GLY A 775 13.16 -7.70 28.40
N LEU A 776 13.83 -8.22 29.42
CA LEU A 776 14.06 -9.66 29.57
C LEU A 776 12.91 -10.37 30.29
N LEU A 777 12.59 -11.58 29.82
CA LEU A 777 11.65 -12.53 30.41
C LEU A 777 11.95 -12.78 31.90
N LYS A 778 10.92 -12.81 32.74
CA LYS A 778 11.07 -13.19 34.16
C LYS A 778 9.91 -14.10 34.55
N ILE A 779 10.23 -15.17 35.28
CA ILE A 779 9.25 -16.10 35.82
C ILE A 779 8.21 -15.35 36.65
N GLY A 780 6.93 -15.69 36.45
CA GLY A 780 5.78 -15.06 37.09
C GLY A 780 5.23 -13.84 36.36
N ASN A 781 5.87 -13.38 35.28
CA ASN A 781 5.31 -12.33 34.43
C ASN A 781 4.21 -12.87 33.49
N PHE A 782 3.39 -11.97 32.94
CA PHE A 782 2.35 -12.32 31.97
C PHE A 782 2.82 -12.04 30.52
N PRO A 783 2.99 -13.06 29.66
CA PRO A 783 3.34 -12.90 28.25
C PRO A 783 2.08 -12.58 27.45
N VAL A 784 1.86 -11.30 27.13
CA VAL A 784 0.61 -10.84 26.52
C VAL A 784 0.89 -10.07 25.23
N ILE A 785 0.24 -10.43 24.13
CA ILE A 785 0.29 -9.72 22.85
C ILE A 785 -1.02 -8.94 22.68
N ARG A 786 -0.97 -7.69 22.22
CA ARG A 786 -2.15 -6.82 22.11
C ARG A 786 -2.21 -6.07 20.80
N GLU A 787 -3.43 -5.74 20.42
CA GLU A 787 -3.74 -4.78 19.37
C GLU A 787 -3.18 -3.38 19.75
N TYR A 788 -2.70 -2.62 18.76
CA TYR A 788 -2.27 -1.22 18.87
C TYR A 788 -1.05 -0.89 19.77
N ASN A 789 -0.59 -1.75 20.69
CA ASN A 789 0.72 -1.60 21.35
C ASN A 789 1.16 -2.78 22.25
N GLN A 790 2.48 -2.96 22.34
CA GLN A 790 3.31 -3.72 23.31
C GLN A 790 2.72 -4.95 24.02
N PRO A 791 3.47 -6.06 24.06
CA PRO A 791 3.64 -6.82 25.30
C PRO A 791 4.27 -5.93 26.38
N LYS A 792 3.62 -5.78 27.55
CA LYS A 792 4.22 -5.07 28.72
C LYS A 792 5.51 -5.73 29.24
N MET A 793 5.79 -6.96 28.80
CA MET A 793 6.97 -7.76 29.08
C MET A 793 7.35 -8.46 27.78
N ASN A 794 8.22 -7.84 26.99
CA ASN A 794 8.63 -8.40 25.70
C ASN A 794 9.60 -9.57 25.92
N ILE A 795 9.64 -10.47 24.94
CA ILE A 795 10.69 -11.48 24.81
C ILE A 795 11.87 -10.97 23.96
N TYR A 796 11.71 -9.78 23.37
CA TYR A 796 12.65 -9.14 22.44
C TYR A 796 13.10 -7.77 22.96
N ALA A 797 14.33 -7.39 22.61
CA ALA A 797 14.89 -6.09 22.97
C ALA A 797 14.14 -4.94 22.29
N ASN A 798 14.12 -3.76 22.91
CA ASN A 798 13.34 -2.62 22.42
C ASN A 798 13.78 -2.13 21.04
N ASP A 799 15.08 -2.21 20.73
CA ASP A 799 15.69 -1.89 19.44
C ASP A 799 15.32 -2.90 18.34
N GLU A 800 14.86 -4.09 18.71
CA GLU A 800 14.40 -5.19 17.83
C GLU A 800 12.87 -5.23 17.71
N MET A 801 12.20 -4.11 17.96
CA MET A 801 10.74 -3.98 17.80
C MET A 801 10.35 -2.78 16.92
N ASN A 802 11.27 -2.31 16.09
CA ASN A 802 10.99 -1.25 15.14
C ASN A 802 10.01 -1.74 14.06
N SER A 803 8.93 -1.00 13.86
CA SER A 803 7.91 -1.28 12.85
C SER A 803 8.43 -1.29 11.41
N ASN A 804 9.54 -0.62 11.11
CA ASN A 804 10.07 -0.56 9.74
C ASN A 804 11.00 -1.74 9.38
N GLN A 805 11.57 -2.40 10.40
CA GLN A 805 12.55 -3.49 10.21
C GLN A 805 11.87 -4.75 9.67
N ILE A 806 12.62 -5.49 8.84
CA ILE A 806 12.12 -6.65 8.10
C ILE A 806 11.91 -7.91 8.93
N PHE A 807 12.58 -8.10 10.07
CA PHE A 807 12.55 -9.38 10.79
C PHE A 807 11.65 -9.35 12.04
N ASN A 808 11.07 -8.18 12.36
CA ASN A 808 10.25 -8.01 13.56
C ASN A 808 8.82 -8.47 13.28
N ILE A 809 8.41 -9.60 13.85
CA ILE A 809 7.02 -10.08 13.77
C ILE A 809 6.12 -9.43 14.82
N LEU A 810 6.69 -8.99 15.96
CA LEU A 810 6.01 -8.17 16.97
C LEU A 810 6.69 -6.80 17.03
N ILE A 811 5.91 -5.73 17.01
CA ILE A 811 6.46 -4.36 16.90
C ILE A 811 5.92 -3.41 17.95
N LYS A 812 6.65 -2.32 18.18
CA LYS A 812 6.17 -1.11 18.84
C LYS A 812 5.72 -0.11 17.81
N LYS A 813 4.58 0.53 18.06
CA LYS A 813 4.11 1.64 17.23
C LYS A 813 5.13 2.80 17.26
N LYS A 814 5.30 3.51 16.14
CA LYS A 814 6.27 4.62 15.98
C LYS A 814 6.11 5.69 17.05
N GLU A 815 4.88 5.97 17.50
CA GLU A 815 4.57 7.01 18.49
C GLU A 815 5.09 6.68 19.90
N LEU A 816 5.43 5.41 20.18
CA LEU A 816 6.08 4.98 21.43
C LEU A 816 7.59 4.70 21.27
N GLN A 817 8.18 5.02 20.12
CA GLN A 817 9.61 4.84 19.85
C GLN A 817 10.45 6.08 20.23
N TYR A 818 9.83 7.13 20.78
CA TYR A 818 10.47 8.39 21.15
C TYR A 818 10.75 8.51 22.65
#